data_AF-A0A7R9PT41-F1
#
_entry.id   AF-A0A7R9PT41-F1
#
_cell.length_a   1.000
_cell.length_b   1.000
_cell.length_c   1.000
_cell.angle_alpha   90.00
_cell.angle_beta   90.00
_cell.angle_gamma   90.00
#
_symmetry.space_group_name_H-M   'P 1'
#
loop_
_entity.id
_entity.type
_entity.pdbx_description
1 polymer ?
#
loop_
_entity_poly.entity_id
_entity_poly.type
_entity_poly.pdbx_seq_one_letter_code
_entity_poly.pdbx_strand_id
1 'polypeptide(L)'
;MYRGETPEDIKERCLELCKEYLSDNWRQQTVDTISVRRITGGRSNQLYYCGITSPSIESTAPQEVAIRLYGNKWWNNMNRDGSGRVTDMKSERLNDVIISLMVSEKNLGPKLYGLFDGGQIQHFYHVGKFTMKEQNNPKLVKELFRKLAQIHALEVPLPKSEIIIKEIDLHYKEASERFSFEELFDKYNCETFKANDLSVEIQWLKNMITKTKSPIVFSHNDFWSSNIMVLNEESDSGDQLVICDYEYASYANRGMDLGHVIGEWGREGNDIMSDETFAADSVVKQLLQLYINENEIIYGESWSQNENNSMDQLLREAKNFGENKNHFKSMAENEVNIDLLVRGETPEDINERCLELCKEYLADNWRQQTVDTISVRRITGGRSNQLYYCGITSPSIESTVAQEVVIRLYGKKWWNNMNRDGSKRITDMNSERLSDVIISLMVSEKNLGPKIYGLFDSGQIQQFYHVDKFILTEQTNPKLVKELFRKLAQIHALEVPLPKSEIIVKEIELHYKEASERFSFEELFDKYNCETFKANDLWSEIQWLKNIIIKTKSPIVYSHNDFKCYNIMLLNKETDSGDQLVICDYEYSSYGNRGMDLGTIIEEWGRESGHITHDQTFTPDSVAKQLLQHYICENEMIYGKNWSQNENNSIDQLMREAKIYLI
;
A
#
# COMPACT_ATOMS: atom_id res chain seq x y z
N MET A 1 25.00 0.73 20.70
CA MET A 1 25.07 0.59 19.23
C MET A 1 23.78 -0.07 18.68
N TYR A 2 22.63 0.61 18.67
CA TYR A 2 21.38 0.02 18.14
C TYR A 2 21.18 0.22 16.63
N ARG A 3 21.66 1.35 16.08
CA ARG A 3 21.31 1.80 14.71
C ARG A 3 22.29 1.39 13.60
N GLY A 4 23.30 0.56 13.91
CA GLY A 4 24.36 0.18 12.97
C GLY A 4 25.26 1.33 12.50
N GLU A 5 26.39 0.96 11.90
CA GLU A 5 27.26 1.88 11.16
C GLU A 5 26.65 2.18 9.77
N THR A 6 27.18 3.20 9.10
CA THR A 6 26.76 3.54 7.73
C THR A 6 27.58 2.68 6.76
N PRO A 7 26.94 1.96 5.81
CA PRO A 7 27.65 1.16 4.82
C PRO A 7 28.58 2.02 3.94
N GLU A 8 29.71 1.46 3.51
CA GLU A 8 30.67 2.15 2.64
C GLU A 8 30.07 2.45 1.25
N ASP A 9 29.21 1.56 0.75
CA ASP A 9 28.51 1.62 -0.54
C ASP A 9 27.19 2.42 -0.50
N ILE A 10 26.90 3.13 0.60
CA ILE A 10 25.60 3.80 0.77
C ILE A 10 25.34 4.86 -0.31
N LYS A 11 26.39 5.48 -0.85
CA LYS A 11 26.26 6.58 -1.81
C LYS A 11 25.88 6.05 -3.19
N GLU A 12 26.52 4.97 -3.60
CA GLU A 12 26.18 4.16 -4.79
C GLU A 12 24.75 3.63 -4.68
N ARG A 13 24.41 2.98 -3.57
CA ARG A 13 23.08 2.41 -3.36
C ARG A 13 21.96 3.45 -3.37
N CYS A 14 22.18 4.61 -2.74
CA CYS A 14 21.22 5.73 -2.79
C CYS A 14 21.07 6.29 -4.21
N LEU A 15 22.16 6.36 -5.00
CA LEU A 15 22.12 6.79 -6.40
C LEU A 15 21.30 5.81 -7.26
N GLU A 16 21.56 4.51 -7.15
CA GLU A 16 20.86 3.47 -7.91
C GLU A 16 19.35 3.49 -7.66
N LEU A 17 18.94 3.55 -6.38
CA LEU A 17 17.54 3.70 -5.99
C LEU A 17 16.90 4.96 -6.58
N CYS A 18 17.59 6.10 -6.55
CA CYS A 18 17.07 7.33 -7.14
C CYS A 18 16.93 7.22 -8.67
N LYS A 19 17.89 6.60 -9.37
CA LYS A 19 17.84 6.37 -10.82
C LYS A 19 16.66 5.50 -11.25
N GLU A 20 16.34 4.51 -10.44
CA GLU A 20 15.28 3.54 -10.69
C GLU A 20 13.88 4.11 -10.39
N TYR A 21 13.69 4.79 -9.26
CA TYR A 21 12.37 5.20 -8.76
C TYR A 21 12.00 6.66 -9.05
N LEU A 22 12.96 7.58 -9.20
CA LEU A 22 12.68 9.01 -9.43
C LEU A 22 12.74 9.41 -10.91
N SER A 23 13.46 8.62 -11.72
CA SER A 23 13.57 8.83 -13.17
C SER A 23 14.21 10.18 -13.56
N ASP A 24 14.03 10.59 -14.82
CA ASP A 24 14.45 11.88 -15.36
C ASP A 24 15.93 12.22 -15.08
N ASN A 25 16.23 13.34 -14.43
CA ASN A 25 17.57 13.89 -14.27
C ASN A 25 18.48 13.03 -13.37
N TRP A 26 17.91 12.18 -12.50
CA TRP A 26 18.65 11.24 -11.66
C TRP A 26 19.45 10.24 -12.48
N ARG A 27 18.92 9.79 -13.62
CA ARG A 27 19.59 8.79 -14.50
C ARG A 27 20.97 9.26 -14.96
N GLN A 28 21.13 10.56 -15.14
CA GLN A 28 22.36 11.20 -15.62
C GLN A 28 23.39 11.47 -14.51
N GLN A 29 23.00 11.35 -13.23
CA GLN A 29 23.87 11.65 -12.09
C GLN A 29 24.95 10.57 -11.89
N THR A 30 26.05 10.97 -11.27
CA THR A 30 27.12 10.07 -10.80
C THR A 30 27.25 10.18 -9.28
N VAL A 31 28.08 9.33 -8.69
CA VAL A 31 28.38 9.36 -7.24
C VAL A 31 28.93 10.73 -6.83
N ASP A 32 29.64 11.44 -7.71
CA ASP A 32 30.21 12.77 -7.44
C ASP A 32 29.19 13.92 -7.50
N THR A 33 28.09 13.77 -8.25
CA THR A 33 27.08 14.83 -8.45
C THR A 33 25.90 14.75 -7.48
N ILE A 34 25.98 13.89 -6.46
CA ILE A 34 25.01 13.78 -5.37
C ILE A 34 25.66 13.97 -4.00
N SER A 35 24.86 14.45 -3.05
CA SER A 35 25.18 14.54 -1.64
C SER A 35 24.34 13.53 -0.87
N VAL A 36 24.98 12.62 -0.15
CA VAL A 36 24.33 11.64 0.73
C VAL A 36 24.84 11.83 2.15
N ARG A 37 23.94 11.95 3.11
CA ARG A 37 24.28 12.07 4.54
C ARG A 37 23.25 11.37 5.40
N ARG A 38 23.70 10.73 6.49
CA ARG A 38 22.81 10.15 7.48
C ARG A 38 22.01 11.26 8.18
N ILE A 39 20.72 11.05 8.38
CA ILE A 39 19.84 11.93 9.15
C ILE A 39 19.17 11.17 10.30
N THR A 40 18.58 11.89 11.24
CA THR A 40 17.92 11.29 12.40
C THR A 40 16.63 10.61 11.97
N GLY A 41 16.54 9.30 12.17
CA GLY A 41 15.31 8.51 12.04
C GLY A 41 14.95 7.79 13.35
N GLY A 42 14.00 6.85 13.24
CA GLY A 42 13.51 6.00 14.34
C GLY A 42 14.57 5.03 14.90
N ARG A 43 14.17 4.16 15.83
CA ARG A 43 15.10 3.17 16.43
C ARG A 43 15.30 1.93 15.56
N SER A 44 14.31 1.61 14.74
CA SER A 44 14.20 0.43 13.84
C SER A 44 14.96 0.56 12.52
N ASN A 45 15.23 1.79 12.07
CA ASN A 45 15.62 2.13 10.70
C ASN A 45 16.91 3.00 10.61
N GLN A 46 17.44 3.12 9.41
CA GLN A 46 18.44 4.13 9.03
C GLN A 46 17.82 5.08 8.01
N LEU A 47 17.85 6.39 8.27
CA LEU A 47 17.34 7.41 7.35
C LEU A 47 18.51 8.20 6.75
N TYR A 48 18.50 8.37 5.44
CA TYR A 48 19.53 9.10 4.68
C TYR A 48 18.89 10.20 3.85
N TYR A 49 19.48 11.40 3.88
CA TYR A 49 19.24 12.42 2.87
C TYR A 49 20.03 12.05 1.61
N CYS A 50 19.42 12.19 0.43
CA CYS A 50 20.05 12.11 -0.88
C CYS A 50 19.58 13.30 -1.74
N GLY A 51 20.49 14.09 -2.30
CA GLY A 51 20.12 15.23 -3.15
C GLY A 51 21.17 15.58 -4.20
N ILE A 52 20.73 16.11 -5.33
CA ILE A 52 21.59 16.51 -6.46
C ILE A 52 22.35 17.80 -6.12
N THR A 53 23.67 17.83 -6.35
CA THR A 53 24.52 18.99 -5.97
C THR A 53 24.36 20.20 -6.87
N SER A 54 23.76 20.03 -8.05
CA SER A 54 23.50 21.09 -9.03
C SER A 54 22.18 20.79 -9.75
N PRO A 55 21.04 21.09 -9.10
CA PRO A 55 19.71 20.74 -9.60
C PRO A 55 19.34 21.49 -10.88
N SER A 56 18.51 20.86 -11.71
CA SER A 56 17.94 21.49 -12.92
C SER A 56 16.56 22.07 -12.63
N ILE A 57 16.27 23.25 -13.17
CA ILE A 57 14.99 23.94 -13.00
C ILE A 57 13.87 23.28 -13.84
N GLU A 58 14.23 22.54 -14.89
CA GLU A 58 13.25 21.96 -15.84
C GLU A 58 12.81 20.52 -15.49
N SER A 59 13.33 19.94 -14.40
CA SER A 59 13.05 18.55 -14.02
C SER A 59 11.73 18.42 -13.26
N THR A 60 10.94 17.39 -13.58
CA THR A 60 9.70 17.05 -12.86
C THR A 60 9.95 16.13 -11.66
N ALA A 61 11.14 15.54 -11.56
CA ALA A 61 11.53 14.69 -10.44
C ALA A 61 11.98 15.52 -9.21
N PRO A 62 11.76 15.04 -7.98
CA PRO A 62 12.27 15.71 -6.78
C PRO A 62 13.80 15.73 -6.79
N GLN A 63 14.40 16.89 -6.50
CA GLN A 63 15.86 17.08 -6.53
C GLN A 63 16.57 16.61 -5.25
N GLU A 64 15.80 16.42 -4.17
CA GLU A 64 16.24 15.89 -2.89
C GLU A 64 15.15 14.98 -2.29
N VAL A 65 15.58 13.91 -1.63
CA VAL A 65 14.73 12.86 -1.04
C VAL A 65 15.32 12.32 0.24
N ALA A 66 14.47 11.70 1.07
CA ALA A 66 14.89 10.90 2.20
C ALA A 66 14.70 9.41 1.88
N ILE A 67 15.74 8.61 2.05
CA ILE A 67 15.75 7.17 1.83
C ILE A 67 15.79 6.49 3.21
N ARG A 68 14.71 5.79 3.55
CA ARG A 68 14.58 4.99 4.78
C ARG A 68 14.95 3.56 4.45
N LEU A 69 15.99 3.03 5.10
CA LEU A 69 16.43 1.65 5.02
C LEU A 69 16.07 0.91 6.31
N TYR A 70 15.44 -0.26 6.19
CA TYR A 70 15.11 -1.12 7.33
C TYR A 70 16.35 -1.93 7.77
N GLY A 71 16.54 -2.12 9.08
CA GLY A 71 17.83 -2.60 9.63
C GLY A 71 18.16 -4.08 9.36
N ASN A 72 19.43 -4.39 9.06
CA ASN A 72 19.93 -5.75 8.76
C ASN A 72 19.68 -6.82 9.86
N LYS A 73 19.45 -6.45 11.12
CA LYS A 73 19.13 -7.44 12.18
C LYS A 73 17.81 -8.17 11.94
N TRP A 74 16.84 -7.50 11.31
CA TRP A 74 15.56 -8.10 10.93
C TRP A 74 15.70 -9.11 9.78
N TRP A 75 16.77 -9.04 8.99
CA TRP A 75 17.08 -10.00 7.91
C TRP A 75 17.86 -11.21 8.43
N ASN A 76 18.85 -10.99 9.31
CA ASN A 76 19.72 -12.08 9.78
C ASN A 76 19.05 -13.06 10.77
N ASN A 77 17.97 -12.65 11.45
CA ASN A 77 17.17 -13.58 12.27
C ASN A 77 16.37 -14.60 11.43
N MET A 78 16.30 -14.46 10.09
CA MET A 78 15.66 -15.47 9.22
C MET A 78 16.43 -16.80 9.15
N ASN A 79 17.58 -16.95 9.82
CA ASN A 79 18.28 -18.22 9.95
C ASN A 79 18.93 -18.38 11.33
N ARG A 80 18.21 -19.07 12.24
CA ARG A 80 18.59 -19.64 13.56
C ARG A 80 18.05 -18.90 14.80
N ASP A 81 16.96 -19.44 15.32
CA ASP A 81 17.11 -20.25 16.53
C ASP A 81 16.59 -21.68 16.29
N GLY A 82 16.84 -22.59 17.23
CA GLY A 82 16.42 -23.99 17.14
C GLY A 82 15.00 -24.25 17.65
N SER A 83 14.18 -23.21 17.85
CA SER A 83 12.82 -23.33 18.42
C SER A 83 11.72 -23.50 17.37
N GLY A 84 12.01 -23.16 16.11
CA GLY A 84 11.10 -23.41 14.98
C GLY A 84 9.83 -22.56 14.97
N ARG A 85 9.76 -21.46 15.76
CA ARG A 85 8.66 -20.50 15.70
C ARG A 85 8.98 -19.35 14.76
N VAL A 86 8.12 -19.12 13.79
CA VAL A 86 8.13 -17.91 12.98
C VAL A 86 7.18 -16.91 13.63
N THR A 87 7.71 -15.85 14.25
CA THR A 87 6.89 -14.67 14.50
C THR A 87 6.62 -13.98 13.16
N ASP A 88 5.39 -13.55 12.95
CA ASP A 88 4.84 -13.17 11.64
C ASP A 88 5.30 -11.79 11.12
N MET A 89 6.60 -11.51 11.24
CA MET A 89 7.33 -10.28 10.88
C MET A 89 7.20 -9.86 9.40
N LYS A 90 6.59 -10.70 8.55
CA LYS A 90 6.22 -10.35 7.17
C LYS A 90 4.96 -9.47 7.14
N SER A 91 3.98 -9.76 8.00
CA SER A 91 2.76 -8.97 8.15
C SER A 91 3.03 -7.55 8.66
N GLU A 92 4.02 -7.35 9.54
CA GLU A 92 4.39 -6.03 10.06
C GLU A 92 4.93 -5.13 8.94
N ARG A 93 5.82 -5.65 8.08
CA ARG A 93 6.32 -4.91 6.91
C ARG A 93 5.23 -4.63 5.88
N LEU A 94 4.28 -5.56 5.72
CA LEU A 94 3.11 -5.35 4.87
C LEU A 94 2.27 -4.18 5.42
N ASN A 95 2.04 -4.14 6.74
CA ASN A 95 1.32 -3.04 7.39
C ASN A 95 2.07 -1.71 7.22
N ASP A 96 3.39 -1.66 7.47
CA ASP A 96 4.21 -0.46 7.28
C ASP A 96 4.07 0.13 5.86
N VAL A 97 4.05 -0.74 4.84
CA VAL A 97 3.85 -0.36 3.44
C VAL A 97 2.45 0.18 3.20
N ILE A 98 1.42 -0.55 3.64
CA ILE A 98 0.02 -0.14 3.51
C ILE A 98 -0.18 1.24 4.14
N ILE A 99 0.30 1.42 5.37
CA ILE A 99 0.19 2.66 6.13
C ILE A 99 0.94 3.79 5.43
N SER A 100 2.22 3.58 5.08
CA SER A 100 3.05 4.60 4.41
C SER A 100 2.44 5.08 3.10
N LEU A 101 1.86 4.17 2.32
CA LEU A 101 1.14 4.51 1.09
C LEU A 101 -0.14 5.30 1.37
N MET A 102 -0.98 4.82 2.30
CA MET A 102 -2.25 5.48 2.64
C MET A 102 -2.04 6.88 3.22
N VAL A 103 -1.07 7.09 4.13
CA VAL A 103 -0.80 8.44 4.69
C VAL A 103 -0.15 9.38 3.67
N SER A 104 0.63 8.85 2.71
CA SER A 104 1.13 9.62 1.57
C SER A 104 -0.02 10.09 0.67
N GLU A 105 -0.88 9.17 0.22
CA GLU A 105 -1.99 9.48 -0.70
C GLU A 105 -3.05 10.43 -0.11
N LYS A 106 -3.13 10.53 1.22
CA LYS A 106 -4.01 11.45 1.93
C LYS A 106 -3.32 12.74 2.42
N ASN A 107 -2.03 12.93 2.13
CA ASN A 107 -1.21 14.07 2.62
C ASN A 107 -1.15 14.19 4.15
N LEU A 108 -1.22 13.06 4.86
CA LEU A 108 -1.13 12.96 6.33
C LEU A 108 0.25 12.52 6.82
N GLY A 109 1.10 12.03 5.92
CA GLY A 109 2.52 11.75 6.17
C GLY A 109 3.39 12.19 5.00
N PRO A 110 4.68 11.81 5.01
CA PRO A 110 5.62 12.15 3.94
C PRO A 110 5.17 11.62 2.57
N LYS A 111 5.20 12.45 1.51
CA LYS A 111 4.95 11.97 0.14
C LYS A 111 5.94 10.86 -0.22
N LEU A 112 5.41 9.74 -0.69
CA LEU A 112 6.15 8.55 -1.06
C LEU A 112 6.52 8.59 -2.55
N TYR A 113 7.76 8.23 -2.88
CA TYR A 113 8.27 8.20 -4.25
C TYR A 113 8.68 6.80 -4.72
N GLY A 114 9.04 5.91 -3.80
CA GLY A 114 9.44 4.54 -4.12
C GLY A 114 9.38 3.59 -2.93
N LEU A 115 8.99 2.35 -3.18
CA LEU A 115 8.97 1.24 -2.23
C LEU A 115 9.76 0.06 -2.79
N PHE A 116 10.65 -0.52 -1.98
CA PHE A 116 11.55 -1.60 -2.40
C PHE A 116 11.83 -2.59 -1.26
N ASP A 117 12.35 -3.78 -1.57
CA ASP A 117 12.72 -4.74 -0.52
C ASP A 117 13.83 -4.14 0.38
N GLY A 118 13.49 -3.93 1.65
CA GLY A 118 14.36 -3.33 2.64
C GLY A 118 14.31 -1.79 2.76
N GLY A 119 13.37 -1.08 2.11
CA GLY A 119 13.23 0.36 2.37
C GLY A 119 12.20 1.12 1.52
N GLN A 120 12.25 2.45 1.66
CA GLN A 120 11.41 3.38 0.91
C GLN A 120 12.13 4.70 0.61
N ILE A 121 11.73 5.36 -0.48
CA ILE A 121 12.10 6.72 -0.85
C ILE A 121 10.90 7.62 -0.61
N GLN A 122 11.08 8.66 0.19
CA GLN A 122 10.04 9.63 0.57
C GLN A 122 10.57 11.06 0.42
N HIS A 123 9.69 12.04 0.45
CA HIS A 123 10.04 13.45 0.40
C HIS A 123 10.89 13.86 1.61
N PHE A 124 11.92 14.68 1.35
CA PHE A 124 12.74 15.28 2.39
C PHE A 124 12.23 16.67 2.72
N TYR A 125 11.63 16.83 3.89
CA TYR A 125 11.15 18.12 4.38
C TYR A 125 12.25 18.85 5.17
N HIS A 126 12.43 20.14 4.89
CA HIS A 126 13.23 21.03 5.74
C HIS A 126 12.40 21.46 6.95
N VAL A 127 12.70 20.89 8.12
CA VAL A 127 11.82 20.95 9.30
C VAL A 127 12.50 21.40 10.59
N GLY A 128 11.74 22.12 11.41
CA GLY A 128 11.91 22.24 12.85
C GLY A 128 11.12 21.16 13.61
N LYS A 129 11.33 21.11 14.93
CA LYS A 129 10.53 20.26 15.84
C LYS A 129 9.30 21.01 16.34
N PHE A 130 8.22 20.31 16.61
CA PHE A 130 7.10 20.85 17.37
C PHE A 130 7.46 20.94 18.86
N THR A 131 7.59 22.15 19.41
CA THR A 131 7.97 22.38 20.82
C THR A 131 6.87 23.12 21.58
N MET A 132 7.08 23.41 22.87
CA MET A 132 6.19 24.31 23.64
C MET A 132 5.96 25.66 22.95
N LYS A 133 6.91 26.19 22.17
CA LYS A 133 6.71 27.43 21.40
C LYS A 133 5.60 27.26 20.35
N GLU A 134 5.54 26.11 19.69
CA GLU A 134 4.55 25.81 18.66
C GLU A 134 3.21 25.34 19.24
N GLN A 135 3.21 24.69 20.42
CA GLN A 135 1.99 24.46 21.23
C GLN A 135 1.27 25.77 21.62
N ASN A 136 1.99 26.89 21.67
CA ASN A 136 1.42 28.23 21.91
C ASN A 136 0.96 28.96 20.62
N ASN A 137 1.05 28.33 19.44
CA ASN A 137 0.57 28.91 18.18
C ASN A 137 -0.81 28.34 17.78
N PRO A 138 -1.91 29.10 17.91
CA PRO A 138 -3.26 28.58 17.67
C PRO A 138 -3.49 28.03 16.25
N LYS A 139 -2.73 28.48 15.24
CA LYS A 139 -2.82 27.93 13.88
C LYS A 139 -2.28 26.50 13.82
N LEU A 140 -1.07 26.28 14.34
CA LEU A 140 -0.43 24.96 14.35
C LEU A 140 -1.20 23.99 15.25
N VAL A 141 -1.72 24.43 16.40
CA VAL A 141 -2.55 23.58 17.26
C VAL A 141 -3.86 23.19 16.56
N LYS A 142 -4.53 24.11 15.86
CA LYS A 142 -5.71 23.76 15.05
C LYS A 142 -5.36 22.76 13.95
N GLU A 143 -4.25 22.98 13.23
CA GLU A 143 -3.78 22.07 12.20
C GLU A 143 -3.44 20.68 12.74
N LEU A 144 -2.83 20.60 13.93
CA LEU A 144 -2.51 19.33 14.60
C LEU A 144 -3.78 18.50 14.86
N PHE A 145 -4.82 19.13 15.41
CA PHE A 145 -6.08 18.43 15.69
C PHE A 145 -6.90 18.13 14.43
N ARG A 146 -6.79 18.94 13.37
CA ARG A 146 -7.31 18.58 12.03
C ARG A 146 -6.64 17.32 11.50
N LYS A 147 -5.30 17.27 11.50
CA LYS A 147 -4.55 16.10 11.04
C LYS A 147 -4.84 14.87 11.90
N LEU A 148 -4.94 15.00 13.22
CA LEU A 148 -5.31 13.89 14.10
C LEU A 148 -6.73 13.36 13.84
N ALA A 149 -7.71 14.25 13.64
CA ALA A 149 -9.06 13.86 13.26
C ALA A 149 -9.09 13.16 11.88
N GLN A 150 -8.32 13.65 10.91
CA GLN A 150 -8.18 13.02 9.59
C GLN A 150 -7.50 11.65 9.65
N ILE A 151 -6.49 11.46 10.51
CA ILE A 151 -5.83 10.16 10.77
C ILE A 151 -6.84 9.18 11.37
N HIS A 152 -7.55 9.59 12.43
CA HIS A 152 -8.60 8.78 13.06
C HIS A 152 -9.74 8.41 12.11
N ALA A 153 -9.98 9.22 11.07
CA ALA A 153 -10.97 8.96 10.04
C ALA A 153 -10.49 8.07 8.87
N LEU A 154 -9.23 7.61 8.86
CA LEU A 154 -8.72 6.77 7.78
C LEU A 154 -9.34 5.36 7.79
N GLU A 155 -9.85 4.95 6.62
CA GLU A 155 -10.18 3.57 6.29
C GLU A 155 -8.95 2.83 5.73
N VAL A 156 -8.01 2.49 6.61
CA VAL A 156 -6.84 1.69 6.24
C VAL A 156 -7.24 0.19 6.18
N PRO A 157 -6.87 -0.59 5.15
CA PRO A 157 -7.28 -1.99 5.00
C PRO A 157 -6.52 -2.98 5.92
N LEU A 158 -6.42 -2.64 7.20
CA LEU A 158 -5.86 -3.45 8.29
C LEU A 158 -6.97 -4.04 9.20
N PRO A 159 -6.66 -5.02 10.06
CA PRO A 159 -7.57 -5.51 11.09
C PRO A 159 -8.20 -4.38 11.92
N LYS A 160 -9.53 -4.35 12.02
CA LYS A 160 -10.31 -3.36 12.77
C LYS A 160 -10.47 -3.76 14.25
N SER A 161 -9.47 -4.45 14.81
CA SER A 161 -9.50 -4.98 16.18
C SER A 161 -8.42 -4.37 17.06
N GLU A 162 -8.72 -4.21 18.35
CA GLU A 162 -7.74 -3.72 19.32
C GLU A 162 -6.66 -4.78 19.53
N ILE A 163 -5.45 -4.50 19.02
CA ILE A 163 -4.30 -5.40 19.14
C ILE A 163 -3.58 -5.26 20.49
N ILE A 164 -3.51 -4.05 21.06
CA ILE A 164 -2.73 -3.70 22.28
C ILE A 164 -2.90 -4.72 23.42
N ILE A 165 -4.12 -5.16 23.74
CA ILE A 165 -4.34 -6.16 24.80
C ILE A 165 -3.72 -7.54 24.48
N LYS A 166 -3.90 -8.05 23.25
CA LYS A 166 -3.27 -9.32 22.79
C LYS A 166 -1.75 -9.21 22.80
N GLU A 167 -1.27 -8.00 22.55
CA GLU A 167 0.14 -7.69 22.39
C GLU A 167 0.88 -7.57 23.72
N ILE A 168 0.27 -6.94 24.74
CA ILE A 168 0.79 -6.91 26.12
C ILE A 168 0.96 -8.35 26.66
N ASP A 169 -0.06 -9.19 26.49
CA ASP A 169 -0.06 -10.57 27.00
C ASP A 169 1.11 -11.40 26.45
N LEU A 170 1.46 -11.22 25.17
CA LEU A 170 2.58 -11.96 24.59
C LEU A 170 3.95 -11.40 25.00
N HIS A 171 4.14 -10.09 25.10
CA HIS A 171 5.46 -9.56 25.48
C HIS A 171 5.79 -9.78 26.94
N TYR A 172 4.80 -9.74 27.82
CA TYR A 172 4.98 -10.19 29.20
C TYR A 172 5.44 -11.66 29.23
N LYS A 173 4.79 -12.53 28.44
CA LYS A 173 5.17 -13.94 28.32
C LYS A 173 6.60 -14.10 27.78
N GLU A 174 6.94 -13.54 26.62
CA GLU A 174 8.28 -13.66 26.05
C GLU A 174 9.38 -13.11 26.98
N ALA A 175 9.13 -11.99 27.65
CA ALA A 175 10.08 -11.41 28.58
C ALA A 175 10.28 -12.33 29.81
N SER A 176 9.20 -12.90 30.36
CA SER A 176 9.26 -13.87 31.46
C SER A 176 9.92 -15.21 31.07
N GLU A 177 9.84 -15.61 29.80
CA GLU A 177 10.52 -16.81 29.28
C GLU A 177 12.02 -16.57 29.01
N ARG A 178 12.43 -15.30 28.80
CA ARG A 178 13.83 -14.93 28.47
C ARG A 178 14.64 -14.34 29.63
N PHE A 179 14.00 -13.78 30.66
CA PHE A 179 14.66 -13.05 31.73
C PHE A 179 13.98 -13.28 33.10
N SER A 180 14.76 -13.30 34.19
CA SER A 180 14.20 -13.04 35.53
C SER A 180 13.93 -11.54 35.65
N PHE A 181 12.70 -11.18 35.99
CA PHE A 181 12.33 -9.79 36.25
C PHE A 181 13.00 -9.28 37.52
N GLU A 182 13.14 -10.11 38.55
CA GLU A 182 13.83 -9.80 39.80
C GLU A 182 15.29 -9.42 39.54
N GLU A 183 16.03 -10.24 38.77
CA GLU A 183 17.42 -9.94 38.38
C GLU A 183 17.52 -8.64 37.57
N LEU A 184 16.57 -8.36 36.68
CA LEU A 184 16.52 -7.10 35.93
C LEU A 184 16.24 -5.90 36.85
N PHE A 185 15.29 -6.02 37.77
CA PHE A 185 14.93 -4.94 38.69
C PHE A 185 16.03 -4.65 39.70
N ASP A 186 16.77 -5.67 40.17
CA ASP A 186 17.98 -5.47 40.98
C ASP A 186 19.11 -4.83 40.15
N LYS A 187 19.38 -5.36 38.95
CA LYS A 187 20.45 -4.86 38.06
C LYS A 187 20.28 -3.39 37.66
N TYR A 188 19.05 -2.94 37.46
CA TYR A 188 18.73 -1.56 37.06
C TYR A 188 18.15 -0.70 38.20
N ASN A 189 18.15 -1.21 39.43
CA ASN A 189 17.67 -0.53 40.64
C ASN A 189 16.21 0.02 40.52
N CYS A 190 15.32 -0.81 39.96
CA CYS A 190 13.94 -0.48 39.66
C CYS A 190 13.00 -0.71 40.86
N GLU A 191 13.21 0.03 41.96
CA GLU A 191 12.48 -0.17 43.24
C GLU A 191 10.95 -0.18 43.09
N THR A 192 10.37 0.65 42.22
CA THR A 192 8.92 0.65 41.93
C THR A 192 8.42 -0.70 41.39
N PHE A 193 9.20 -1.38 40.55
CA PHE A 193 8.86 -2.70 40.01
C PHE A 193 9.19 -3.84 40.97
N LYS A 194 10.01 -3.61 42.01
CA LYS A 194 10.18 -4.56 43.12
C LYS A 194 9.01 -4.50 44.13
N ALA A 195 8.37 -3.33 44.24
CA ALA A 195 7.27 -3.09 45.17
C ALA A 195 5.89 -3.54 44.66
N ASN A 196 5.74 -3.80 43.35
CA ASN A 196 4.47 -4.12 42.71
C ASN A 196 4.58 -5.38 41.84
N ASP A 197 3.53 -6.19 41.77
CA ASP A 197 3.48 -7.38 40.91
C ASP A 197 3.11 -6.97 39.48
N LEU A 198 4.05 -7.11 38.55
CA LEU A 198 3.88 -6.73 37.14
C LEU A 198 2.68 -7.43 36.48
N SER A 199 2.33 -8.66 36.89
CA SER A 199 1.15 -9.36 36.37
C SER A 199 -0.18 -8.76 36.85
N VAL A 200 -0.19 -8.23 38.08
CA VAL A 200 -1.34 -7.51 38.66
C VAL A 200 -1.51 -6.15 37.98
N GLU A 201 -0.41 -5.42 37.75
CA GLU A 201 -0.42 -4.15 37.02
C GLU A 201 -0.91 -4.33 35.56
N ILE A 202 -0.46 -5.38 34.87
CA ILE A 202 -0.95 -5.73 33.53
C ILE A 202 -2.47 -6.02 33.55
N GLN A 203 -2.96 -6.78 34.52
CA GLN A 203 -4.39 -7.08 34.60
C GLN A 203 -5.23 -5.85 35.01
N TRP A 204 -4.69 -4.95 35.82
CA TRP A 204 -5.28 -3.64 36.12
C TRP A 204 -5.39 -2.79 34.85
N LEU A 205 -4.30 -2.68 34.08
CA LEU A 205 -4.25 -1.93 32.82
C LEU A 205 -5.27 -2.45 31.80
N LYS A 206 -5.30 -3.78 31.56
CA LYS A 206 -6.29 -4.43 30.67
C LYS A 206 -7.73 -4.14 31.09
N ASN A 207 -8.00 -4.18 32.39
CA ASN A 207 -9.32 -3.85 32.95
C ASN A 207 -9.68 -2.36 32.77
N MET A 208 -8.71 -1.45 32.89
CA MET A 208 -8.92 0.00 32.70
C MET A 208 -9.21 0.34 31.23
N ILE A 209 -8.43 -0.20 30.29
CA ILE A 209 -8.64 -0.01 28.85
C ILE A 209 -10.04 -0.48 28.46
N THR A 210 -10.40 -1.72 28.83
CA THR A 210 -11.72 -2.31 28.58
C THR A 210 -12.88 -1.47 29.16
N LYS A 211 -12.71 -0.93 30.38
CA LYS A 211 -13.72 -0.09 31.05
C LYS A 211 -13.87 1.30 30.44
N THR A 212 -12.82 1.83 29.82
CA THR A 212 -12.81 3.19 29.25
C THR A 212 -13.71 3.29 28.01
N LYS A 213 -13.98 2.17 27.32
CA LYS A 213 -14.87 2.08 26.14
C LYS A 213 -14.54 3.09 25.02
N SER A 214 -13.28 3.48 24.91
CA SER A 214 -12.82 4.40 23.86
C SER A 214 -13.01 3.77 22.49
N PRO A 215 -13.66 4.46 21.52
CA PRO A 215 -13.85 3.96 20.17
C PRO A 215 -12.54 3.55 19.49
N ILE A 216 -12.61 2.44 18.74
CA ILE A 216 -11.50 1.97 17.90
C ILE A 216 -11.51 2.80 16.61
N VAL A 217 -10.37 3.42 16.31
CA VAL A 217 -10.10 4.23 15.10
C VAL A 217 -8.76 3.83 14.51
N PHE A 218 -8.42 4.28 13.30
CA PHE A 218 -7.02 4.19 12.84
C PHE A 218 -6.18 5.21 13.62
N SER A 219 -5.25 4.71 14.43
CA SER A 219 -4.47 5.45 15.42
C SER A 219 -3.00 5.35 15.05
N HIS A 220 -2.25 6.44 15.22
CA HIS A 220 -0.80 6.47 15.05
C HIS A 220 -0.08 5.67 16.14
N ASN A 221 -0.67 5.59 17.35
CA ASN A 221 -0.13 4.91 18.54
C ASN A 221 1.25 5.40 19.02
N ASP A 222 1.76 6.50 18.46
CA ASP A 222 3.04 7.12 18.84
C ASP A 222 3.02 8.63 18.52
N PHE A 223 1.85 9.27 18.68
CA PHE A 223 1.60 10.67 18.30
C PHE A 223 2.22 11.70 19.27
N TRP A 224 3.54 11.59 19.47
CA TRP A 224 4.34 12.47 20.34
C TRP A 224 4.85 13.72 19.61
N SER A 225 5.25 14.72 20.39
CA SER A 225 5.90 15.94 19.87
C SER A 225 7.16 15.65 19.04
N SER A 226 7.87 14.54 19.31
CA SER A 226 9.03 14.10 18.52
C SER A 226 8.70 13.67 17.09
N ASN A 227 7.45 13.32 16.83
CA ASN A 227 6.96 12.77 15.56
C ASN A 227 6.14 13.81 14.76
N ILE A 228 5.91 15.00 15.35
CA ILE A 228 5.27 16.14 14.71
C ILE A 228 6.37 17.10 14.23
N MET A 229 6.51 17.22 12.91
CA MET A 229 7.51 18.09 12.28
C MET A 229 6.86 19.39 11.82
N VAL A 230 7.57 20.51 12.01
CA VAL A 230 7.12 21.85 11.61
C VAL A 230 7.89 22.26 10.37
N LEU A 231 7.20 22.52 9.26
CA LEU A 231 7.84 22.91 8.01
C LEU A 231 8.46 24.31 8.12
N ASN A 232 9.65 24.49 7.53
CA ASN A 232 10.29 25.81 7.44
C ASN A 232 9.56 26.73 6.44
N GLU A 233 8.92 26.15 5.43
CA GLU A 233 8.11 26.82 4.42
C GLU A 233 6.74 26.12 4.32
N GLU A 234 5.67 26.89 4.09
CA GLU A 234 4.32 26.34 3.98
C GLU A 234 4.19 25.46 2.73
N SER A 235 3.53 24.31 2.86
CA SER A 235 3.34 23.39 1.73
C SER A 235 2.36 23.95 0.69
N ASP A 236 2.35 23.37 -0.51
CA ASP A 236 1.41 23.72 -1.60
C ASP A 236 -0.08 23.64 -1.16
N SER A 237 -0.41 22.87 -0.12
CA SER A 237 -1.76 22.75 0.43
C SER A 237 -2.10 23.74 1.55
N GLY A 238 -1.16 24.60 1.97
CA GLY A 238 -1.33 25.52 3.11
C GLY A 238 -1.08 24.88 4.49
N ASP A 239 -0.48 23.69 4.53
CA ASP A 239 -0.13 22.99 5.77
C ASP A 239 1.29 23.37 6.22
N GLN A 240 1.50 23.51 7.53
CA GLN A 240 2.79 23.76 8.17
C GLN A 240 3.28 22.59 9.05
N LEU A 241 2.48 21.52 9.20
CA LEU A 241 2.82 20.33 9.97
C LEU A 241 2.87 19.06 9.11
N VAL A 242 3.88 18.22 9.36
CA VAL A 242 3.97 16.85 8.82
C VAL A 242 4.10 15.87 9.97
N ILE A 243 3.20 14.88 10.01
CA ILE A 243 3.22 13.79 10.97
C ILE A 243 4.10 12.67 10.40
N CYS A 244 4.97 12.09 11.22
CA CYS A 244 6.00 11.13 10.81
C CYS A 244 6.06 9.91 11.72
N ASP A 245 6.66 8.82 11.24
CA ASP A 245 6.98 7.62 12.04
C ASP A 245 5.75 6.81 12.53
N TYR A 246 4.83 6.52 11.61
CA TYR A 246 3.68 5.62 11.78
C TYR A 246 4.05 4.12 12.03
N GLU A 247 5.24 3.80 12.55
CA GLU A 247 5.74 2.40 12.71
C GLU A 247 4.95 1.57 13.73
N TYR A 248 4.12 2.21 14.57
CA TYR A 248 3.21 1.56 15.51
C TYR A 248 1.73 1.70 15.13
N ALA A 249 1.42 2.32 13.97
CA ALA A 249 0.06 2.71 13.65
C ALA A 249 -0.84 1.49 13.34
N SER A 250 -2.06 1.50 13.86
CA SER A 250 -3.01 0.38 13.74
C SER A 250 -4.42 0.85 14.03
N TYR A 251 -5.42 -0.04 13.93
CA TYR A 251 -6.66 0.21 14.65
C TYR A 251 -6.44 0.03 16.15
N ALA A 252 -6.78 1.05 16.93
CA ALA A 252 -6.65 1.08 18.39
C ALA A 252 -7.64 2.09 18.98
N ASN A 253 -7.75 2.13 20.31
CA ASN A 253 -8.54 3.13 21.01
C ASN A 253 -7.99 4.54 20.74
N ARG A 254 -8.81 5.44 20.17
CA ARG A 254 -8.40 6.84 19.87
C ARG A 254 -7.85 7.60 21.07
N GLY A 255 -8.22 7.15 22.27
CA GLY A 255 -7.73 7.70 23.54
C GLY A 255 -6.21 7.60 23.68
N MET A 256 -5.56 6.62 23.03
CA MET A 256 -4.10 6.49 22.97
C MET A 256 -3.45 7.79 22.46
N ASP A 257 -3.72 8.18 21.21
CA ASP A 257 -3.11 9.38 20.63
C ASP A 257 -3.57 10.68 21.30
N LEU A 258 -4.82 10.76 21.76
CA LEU A 258 -5.29 11.90 22.56
C LEU A 258 -4.49 12.03 23.87
N GLY A 259 -4.27 10.91 24.56
CA GLY A 259 -3.43 10.84 25.75
C GLY A 259 -1.97 11.16 25.46
N HIS A 260 -1.48 10.81 24.27
CA HIS A 260 -0.13 11.14 23.84
C HIS A 260 0.07 12.67 23.71
N VAL A 261 -0.84 13.35 23.01
CA VAL A 261 -0.82 14.82 22.88
C VAL A 261 -0.91 15.50 24.25
N ILE A 262 -1.82 15.05 25.10
CA ILE A 262 -2.14 15.69 26.38
C ILE A 262 -1.07 15.41 27.45
N GLY A 263 -0.42 14.24 27.41
CA GLY A 263 0.69 13.88 28.30
C GLY A 263 2.00 14.65 28.06
N GLU A 264 2.19 15.26 26.89
CA GLU A 264 3.33 16.14 26.58
C GLU A 264 2.96 17.63 26.54
N TRP A 265 1.70 18.00 26.82
CA TRP A 265 1.24 19.37 26.68
C TRP A 265 1.77 20.26 27.81
N GLY A 266 2.52 21.31 27.47
CA GLY A 266 3.15 22.22 28.42
C GLY A 266 4.42 21.71 29.09
N ARG A 267 5.07 20.66 28.56
CA ARG A 267 6.33 20.10 29.09
C ARG A 267 7.50 20.33 28.12
N GLU A 268 8.72 20.55 28.65
CA GLU A 268 9.93 20.76 27.83
C GLU A 268 10.85 19.54 27.82
N GLY A 269 10.98 18.91 26.65
CA GLY A 269 11.84 17.74 26.44
C GLY A 269 11.19 16.39 26.79
N ASN A 270 11.92 15.30 26.51
CA ASN A 270 11.43 13.94 26.70
C ASN A 270 11.40 13.47 28.18
N ASP A 271 11.42 14.38 29.16
CA ASP A 271 11.41 14.04 30.59
C ASP A 271 9.98 13.77 31.09
N ILE A 272 9.39 12.73 30.51
CA ILE A 272 8.04 12.22 30.78
C ILE A 272 7.97 11.57 32.18
N MET A 273 9.10 11.49 32.90
CA MET A 273 9.24 10.91 34.24
C MET A 273 9.24 11.97 35.35
N SER A 274 9.02 13.24 35.03
CA SER A 274 8.88 14.31 36.02
C SER A 274 7.52 14.25 36.74
N ASP A 275 7.51 14.49 38.06
CA ASP A 275 6.29 14.60 38.88
C ASP A 275 5.42 15.86 38.55
N GLU A 276 5.68 16.53 37.42
CA GLU A 276 4.93 17.72 37.01
C GLU A 276 3.48 17.38 36.67
N THR A 277 2.53 18.11 37.26
CA THR A 277 1.10 17.87 37.05
C THR A 277 0.69 18.01 35.58
N PHE A 278 -0.19 17.12 35.10
CA PHE A 278 -0.83 17.21 33.79
C PHE A 278 -1.46 18.59 33.53
N ALA A 279 -1.58 18.96 32.25
CA ALA A 279 -2.30 20.15 31.83
C ALA A 279 -3.71 20.21 32.45
N ALA A 280 -4.09 21.38 32.98
CA ALA A 280 -5.37 21.55 33.65
C ALA A 280 -6.55 21.22 32.73
N ASP A 281 -7.63 20.66 33.28
CA ASP A 281 -8.82 20.23 32.55
C ASP A 281 -9.41 21.32 31.63
N SER A 282 -9.26 22.60 31.99
CA SER A 282 -9.66 23.73 31.13
C SER A 282 -8.87 23.82 29.83
N VAL A 283 -7.56 23.56 29.87
CA VAL A 283 -6.69 23.49 28.68
C VAL A 283 -7.04 22.24 27.87
N VAL A 284 -7.13 21.08 28.54
CA VAL A 284 -7.46 19.81 27.88
C VAL A 284 -8.81 19.89 27.15
N LYS A 285 -9.84 20.46 27.78
CA LYS A 285 -11.15 20.67 27.13
C LYS A 285 -11.09 21.62 25.93
N GLN A 286 -10.19 22.61 25.92
CA GLN A 286 -9.99 23.48 24.74
C GLN A 286 -9.35 22.72 23.56
N LEU A 287 -8.36 21.88 23.84
CA LEU A 287 -7.70 21.03 22.84
C LEU A 287 -8.69 20.00 22.27
N LEU A 288 -9.44 19.32 23.13
CA LEU A 288 -10.50 18.38 22.73
C LEU A 288 -11.63 19.06 21.95
N GLN A 289 -11.92 20.34 22.19
CA GLN A 289 -12.92 21.07 21.38
C GLN A 289 -12.44 21.25 19.94
N LEU A 290 -11.14 21.46 19.69
CA LEU A 290 -10.60 21.49 18.34
C LEU A 290 -10.78 20.12 17.65
N TYR A 291 -10.50 19.03 18.36
CA TYR A 291 -10.74 17.68 17.87
C TYR A 291 -12.22 17.42 17.51
N ILE A 292 -13.16 17.83 18.38
CA ILE A 292 -14.61 17.71 18.13
C ILE A 292 -15.00 18.48 16.86
N ASN A 293 -14.61 19.76 16.76
CA ASN A 293 -14.99 20.61 15.62
C ASN A 293 -14.53 20.02 14.27
N GLU A 294 -13.31 19.46 14.21
CA GLU A 294 -12.80 18.85 12.97
C GLU A 294 -13.48 17.50 12.67
N ASN A 295 -13.91 16.74 13.68
CA ASN A 295 -14.74 15.54 13.47
C ASN A 295 -16.18 15.89 13.02
N GLU A 296 -16.76 17.00 13.49
CA GLU A 296 -18.05 17.51 13.00
C GLU A 296 -17.97 17.96 11.53
N ILE A 297 -16.80 18.42 11.07
CA ILE A 297 -16.56 18.71 9.64
C ILE A 297 -16.48 17.41 8.81
N ILE A 298 -15.85 16.36 9.35
CA ILE A 298 -15.67 15.07 8.66
C ILE A 298 -16.98 14.26 8.62
N TYR A 299 -17.71 14.19 9.73
CA TYR A 299 -18.86 13.29 9.93
C TYR A 299 -20.21 13.98 10.09
N GLY A 300 -20.24 15.32 10.17
CA GLY A 300 -21.44 16.13 10.42
C GLY A 300 -21.68 16.46 11.90
N GLU A 301 -22.51 17.48 12.15
CA GLU A 301 -22.85 18.01 13.49
C GLU A 301 -23.48 16.98 14.45
N SER A 302 -23.97 15.85 13.93
CA SER A 302 -24.48 14.75 14.77
C SER A 302 -23.37 13.94 15.45
N TRP A 303 -22.11 14.08 15.02
CA TRP A 303 -21.00 13.31 15.57
C TRP A 303 -20.79 13.58 17.06
N SER A 304 -20.84 14.84 17.51
CA SER A 304 -20.69 15.24 18.92
C SER A 304 -21.91 14.94 19.79
N GLN A 305 -23.07 14.68 19.16
CA GLN A 305 -24.32 14.32 19.85
C GLN A 305 -24.33 12.86 20.34
N ASN A 306 -23.42 12.03 19.82
CA ASN A 306 -23.20 10.67 20.31
C ASN A 306 -22.54 10.73 21.70
N GLU A 307 -23.11 10.04 22.71
CA GLU A 307 -22.57 10.02 24.07
C GLU A 307 -21.10 9.56 24.12
N ASN A 308 -20.73 8.61 23.26
CA ASN A 308 -19.35 8.12 23.12
C ASN A 308 -18.38 9.21 22.63
N ASN A 309 -18.86 10.30 22.02
CA ASN A 309 -18.05 11.42 21.51
C ASN A 309 -18.15 12.68 22.38
N SER A 310 -18.85 12.60 23.51
CA SER A 310 -19.02 13.74 24.42
C SER A 310 -17.69 14.23 25.01
N MET A 311 -17.60 15.52 25.32
CA MET A 311 -16.42 16.16 25.91
C MET A 311 -15.92 15.44 27.17
N ASP A 312 -16.83 15.02 28.05
CA ASP A 312 -16.46 14.32 29.29
C ASP A 312 -16.00 12.87 29.04
N GLN A 313 -16.46 12.23 27.96
CA GLN A 313 -15.94 10.93 27.53
C GLN A 313 -14.53 11.09 26.93
N LEU A 314 -14.34 12.03 26.01
CA LEU A 314 -13.02 12.34 25.42
C LEU A 314 -11.98 12.73 26.49
N LEU A 315 -12.38 13.48 27.51
CA LEU A 315 -11.51 13.83 28.64
C LEU A 315 -11.13 12.61 29.50
N ARG A 316 -12.06 11.68 29.75
CA ARG A 316 -11.76 10.40 30.43
C ARG A 316 -10.80 9.56 29.61
N GLU A 317 -11.02 9.44 28.31
CA GLU A 317 -10.14 8.73 27.39
C GLU A 317 -8.72 9.30 27.46
N ALA A 318 -8.55 10.59 27.15
CA ALA A 318 -7.23 11.20 27.08
C ALA A 318 -6.45 11.14 28.41
N LYS A 319 -7.13 11.22 29.56
CA LYS A 319 -6.47 11.06 30.87
C LYS A 319 -6.07 9.61 31.15
N ASN A 320 -7.01 8.67 31.01
CA ASN A 320 -6.75 7.25 31.29
C ASN A 320 -5.61 6.67 30.42
N PHE A 321 -5.49 7.13 29.17
CA PHE A 321 -4.42 6.71 28.28
C PHE A 321 -3.15 7.58 28.37
N GLY A 322 -3.25 8.84 28.82
CA GLY A 322 -2.09 9.73 29.02
C GLY A 322 -1.24 9.40 30.25
N GLU A 323 -1.76 8.62 31.20
CA GLU A 323 -1.07 8.23 32.44
C GLU A 323 -0.17 6.98 32.33
N ASN A 324 -0.06 6.31 31.17
CA ASN A 324 0.76 5.09 31.03
C ASN A 324 1.40 4.89 29.63
N LYS A 325 2.68 4.47 29.57
CA LYS A 325 3.36 3.97 28.35
C LYS A 325 4.20 2.70 28.62
N ASN A 326 4.00 1.62 27.85
CA ASN A 326 5.04 0.83 27.12
C ASN A 326 4.61 -0.59 26.62
N HIS A 327 4.59 -0.77 25.29
CA HIS A 327 5.06 -1.93 24.46
C HIS A 327 4.37 -3.35 24.42
N PHE A 328 3.47 -3.54 23.44
CA PHE A 328 3.51 -4.39 22.20
C PHE A 328 4.27 -5.76 22.03
N LYS A 329 3.58 -6.94 21.83
CA LYS A 329 3.27 -7.71 20.54
C LYS A 329 3.61 -9.22 20.18
N SER A 330 2.57 -10.10 20.06
CA SER A 330 2.23 -11.28 19.14
C SER A 330 3.28 -12.33 18.56
N MET A 331 3.04 -13.61 18.14
CA MET A 331 1.87 -14.55 18.03
C MET A 331 2.21 -16.07 17.66
N ALA A 332 1.24 -17.02 17.83
CA ALA A 332 0.80 -18.15 16.93
C ALA A 332 1.53 -19.53 16.68
N GLU A 333 0.77 -20.55 16.14
CA GLU A 333 1.03 -21.42 14.92
C GLU A 333 0.56 -22.93 14.87
N ASN A 334 0.36 -23.45 13.61
CA ASN A 334 0.47 -24.85 13.07
C ASN A 334 -0.70 -25.89 13.07
N GLU A 335 -0.92 -26.79 12.06
CA GLU A 335 -0.59 -26.84 10.60
C GLU A 335 -1.46 -27.91 9.79
N VAL A 336 -1.11 -28.31 8.54
CA VAL A 336 -2.04 -28.65 7.41
C VAL A 336 -1.87 -30.05 6.72
N ASN A 337 -2.84 -30.56 5.91
CA ASN A 337 -2.68 -31.71 4.96
C ASN A 337 -3.47 -31.56 3.61
N ILE A 338 -3.36 -32.52 2.67
CA ILE A 338 -3.09 -32.29 1.23
C ILE A 338 -4.24 -32.59 0.22
N ASP A 339 -4.74 -31.53 -0.44
CA ASP A 339 -5.18 -31.54 -1.86
C ASP A 339 -4.36 -30.55 -2.72
N LEU A 340 -4.01 -29.39 -2.15
CA LEU A 340 -2.66 -28.78 -2.06
C LEU A 340 -1.63 -28.75 -3.22
N LEU A 341 -1.85 -29.26 -4.43
CA LEU A 341 -0.75 -29.42 -5.42
C LEU A 341 -0.82 -28.53 -6.68
N VAL A 342 -1.97 -27.94 -7.03
CA VAL A 342 -2.04 -27.02 -8.20
C VAL A 342 -2.79 -25.72 -7.93
N ARG A 343 -4.02 -25.81 -7.41
CA ARG A 343 -4.83 -24.63 -7.04
C ARG A 343 -5.26 -24.63 -5.58
N GLY A 344 -5.13 -25.77 -4.90
CA GLY A 344 -5.90 -26.11 -3.71
C GLY A 344 -7.38 -26.35 -4.04
N GLU A 345 -7.95 -27.36 -3.40
CA GLU A 345 -9.35 -27.41 -3.05
C GLU A 345 -9.78 -26.15 -2.30
N THR A 346 -11.09 -25.95 -2.25
CA THR A 346 -11.70 -25.06 -1.28
C THR A 346 -11.58 -25.73 0.09
N PRO A 347 -10.93 -25.11 1.10
CA PRO A 347 -10.88 -25.69 2.45
C PRO A 347 -12.28 -25.98 3.00
N GLU A 348 -12.45 -27.06 3.77
CA GLU A 348 -13.74 -27.33 4.43
C GLU A 348 -14.16 -26.18 5.35
N ASP A 349 -13.18 -25.54 5.99
CA ASP A 349 -13.33 -24.37 6.86
C ASP A 349 -13.28 -23.03 6.10
N ILE A 350 -13.48 -23.00 4.77
CA ILE A 350 -13.44 -21.74 4.01
C ILE A 350 -14.53 -20.77 4.46
N ASN A 351 -15.68 -21.26 4.89
CA ASN A 351 -16.80 -20.41 5.28
C ASN A 351 -16.47 -19.68 6.58
N GLU A 352 -15.90 -20.42 7.55
CA GLU A 352 -15.36 -19.94 8.80
C GLU A 352 -14.22 -18.93 8.55
N ARG A 353 -13.25 -19.27 7.68
CA ARG A 353 -12.14 -18.34 7.35
C ARG A 353 -12.62 -17.05 6.71
N CYS A 354 -13.54 -17.13 5.75
CA CYS A 354 -14.13 -15.96 5.11
C CYS A 354 -14.93 -15.13 6.13
N LEU A 355 -15.68 -15.78 7.03
CA LEU A 355 -16.41 -15.12 8.10
C LEU A 355 -15.47 -14.38 9.07
N GLU A 356 -14.42 -15.03 9.56
CA GLU A 356 -13.47 -14.41 10.49
C GLU A 356 -12.69 -13.26 9.83
N LEU A 357 -12.28 -13.41 8.56
CA LEU A 357 -11.70 -12.30 7.78
C LEU A 357 -12.68 -11.12 7.66
N CYS A 358 -13.95 -11.36 7.35
CA CYS A 358 -14.96 -10.28 7.32
C CYS A 358 -15.17 -9.64 8.70
N LYS A 359 -15.27 -10.43 9.77
CA LYS A 359 -15.37 -9.94 11.16
C LYS A 359 -14.19 -9.05 11.57
N GLU A 360 -12.99 -9.42 11.14
CA GLU A 360 -11.75 -8.73 11.47
C GLU A 360 -11.56 -7.44 10.66
N TYR A 361 -11.78 -7.47 9.34
CA TYR A 361 -11.44 -6.35 8.43
C TYR A 361 -12.60 -5.43 8.08
N LEU A 362 -13.85 -5.93 8.05
CA LEU A 362 -15.07 -5.13 7.84
C LEU A 362 -15.71 -4.72 9.16
N ALA A 363 -15.68 -5.59 10.17
CA ALA A 363 -16.28 -5.39 11.48
C ALA A 363 -17.80 -5.08 11.43
N ASP A 364 -18.29 -4.24 12.35
CA ASP A 364 -19.71 -3.90 12.52
C ASP A 364 -20.66 -5.12 12.48
N ASN A 365 -21.64 -5.15 11.57
CA ASN A 365 -22.65 -6.20 11.47
C ASN A 365 -22.06 -7.59 11.17
N TRP A 366 -20.87 -7.69 10.57
CA TRP A 366 -20.15 -8.96 10.37
C TRP A 366 -19.80 -9.65 11.68
N ARG A 367 -19.52 -8.88 12.76
CA ARG A 367 -19.21 -9.43 14.10
C ARG A 367 -20.35 -10.26 14.70
N GLN A 368 -21.58 -10.07 14.22
CA GLN A 368 -22.78 -10.75 14.69
C GLN A 368 -23.16 -11.96 13.81
N GLN A 369 -22.50 -12.15 12.66
CA GLN A 369 -22.84 -13.21 11.71
C GLN A 369 -22.28 -14.57 12.14
N THR A 370 -23.01 -15.63 11.77
CA THR A 370 -22.56 -17.03 11.85
C THR A 370 -22.37 -17.58 10.44
N VAL A 371 -21.84 -18.81 10.33
CA VAL A 371 -21.66 -19.48 9.03
C VAL A 371 -23.01 -19.66 8.30
N ASP A 372 -24.10 -19.85 9.03
CA ASP A 372 -25.46 -20.01 8.47
C ASP A 372 -26.07 -18.69 7.94
N THR A 373 -25.56 -17.52 8.37
CA THR A 373 -26.10 -16.22 7.97
C THR A 373 -25.30 -15.56 6.84
N ILE A 374 -24.32 -16.26 6.27
CA ILE A 374 -23.52 -15.82 5.12
C ILE A 374 -23.61 -16.83 3.96
N SER A 375 -23.36 -16.35 2.75
CA SER A 375 -23.19 -17.16 1.55
C SER A 375 -21.77 -17.00 1.04
N VAL A 376 -21.03 -18.11 1.04
CA VAL A 376 -19.67 -18.18 0.49
C VAL A 376 -19.68 -19.09 -0.73
N ARG A 377 -19.09 -18.62 -1.84
CA ARG A 377 -18.96 -19.42 -3.07
C ARG A 377 -17.69 -19.05 -3.80
N ARG A 378 -17.00 -20.04 -4.36
CA ARG A 378 -15.87 -19.80 -5.27
C ARG A 378 -16.37 -19.09 -6.53
N ILE A 379 -15.62 -18.09 -6.98
CA ILE A 379 -15.87 -17.39 -8.24
C ILE A 379 -14.66 -17.54 -9.19
N THR A 380 -14.89 -17.31 -10.48
CA THR A 380 -13.83 -17.40 -11.49
C THR A 380 -12.80 -16.29 -11.28
N GLY A 381 -11.51 -16.65 -11.28
CA GLY A 381 -10.39 -15.72 -11.15
C GLY A 381 -9.18 -16.17 -11.96
N GLY A 382 -8.08 -15.44 -11.82
CA GLY A 382 -6.81 -15.70 -12.51
C GLY A 382 -6.18 -17.05 -12.16
N ARG A 383 -5.18 -17.48 -12.94
CA ARG A 383 -4.51 -18.78 -12.73
C ARG A 383 -3.62 -18.81 -11.47
N SER A 384 -3.29 -17.65 -10.93
CA SER A 384 -2.41 -17.37 -9.78
C SER A 384 -3.13 -17.33 -8.43
N ASN A 385 -4.45 -17.19 -8.43
CA ASN A 385 -5.25 -16.86 -7.25
C ASN A 385 -6.49 -17.77 -7.09
N GLN A 386 -7.10 -17.73 -5.90
CA GLN A 386 -8.46 -18.21 -5.66
C GLN A 386 -9.33 -17.01 -5.28
N LEU A 387 -10.51 -16.88 -5.88
CA LEU A 387 -11.48 -15.85 -5.52
C LEU A 387 -12.71 -16.50 -4.87
N TYR A 388 -13.14 -15.95 -3.74
CA TYR A 388 -14.36 -16.33 -3.04
C TYR A 388 -15.27 -15.11 -2.88
N TYR A 389 -16.50 -15.20 -3.38
CA TYR A 389 -17.55 -14.29 -2.96
C TYR A 389 -17.95 -14.65 -1.52
N CYS A 390 -18.16 -13.65 -0.68
CA CYS A 390 -18.73 -13.77 0.65
C CYS A 390 -19.76 -12.64 0.86
N GLY A 391 -21.00 -12.97 1.20
CA GLY A 391 -22.06 -11.98 1.43
C GLY A 391 -23.07 -12.38 2.49
N ILE A 392 -23.65 -11.41 3.19
CA ILE A 392 -24.67 -11.61 4.23
C ILE A 392 -26.00 -12.00 3.57
N THR A 393 -26.66 -13.08 4.03
CA THR A 393 -27.89 -13.60 3.39
C THR A 393 -29.13 -12.74 3.64
N SER A 394 -29.12 -11.95 4.72
CA SER A 394 -30.19 -11.01 5.09
C SER A 394 -29.56 -9.63 5.40
N PRO A 395 -29.18 -8.86 4.37
CA PRO A 395 -28.47 -7.59 4.56
C PRO A 395 -29.34 -6.53 5.23
N SER A 396 -28.74 -5.76 6.14
CA SER A 396 -29.38 -4.61 6.80
C SER A 396 -29.28 -3.37 5.91
N ILE A 397 -30.38 -2.61 5.79
CA ILE A 397 -30.42 -1.36 5.02
C ILE A 397 -29.61 -0.25 5.73
N GLU A 398 -29.43 -0.36 7.05
CA GLU A 398 -28.72 0.63 7.88
C GLU A 398 -27.20 0.36 8.01
N SER A 399 -26.68 -0.70 7.38
CA SER A 399 -25.25 -1.04 7.41
C SER A 399 -24.39 0.02 6.73
N THR A 400 -23.38 0.54 7.42
CA THR A 400 -22.38 1.46 6.85
C THR A 400 -21.23 0.73 6.16
N VAL A 401 -21.01 -0.55 6.50
CA VAL A 401 -19.98 -1.41 5.91
C VAL A 401 -20.51 -2.28 4.75
N ALA A 402 -19.62 -2.70 3.86
CA ALA A 402 -19.95 -3.55 2.71
C ALA A 402 -20.48 -4.92 3.16
N GLN A 403 -21.60 -5.37 2.58
CA GLN A 403 -22.28 -6.61 2.95
C GLN A 403 -22.05 -7.76 1.95
N GLU A 404 -21.36 -7.49 0.85
CA GLU A 404 -20.91 -8.45 -0.16
C GLU A 404 -19.48 -8.08 -0.59
N VAL A 405 -18.56 -9.05 -0.55
CA VAL A 405 -17.13 -8.86 -0.86
C VAL A 405 -16.55 -10.03 -1.65
N VAL A 406 -15.40 -9.80 -2.28
CA VAL A 406 -14.53 -10.85 -2.82
C VAL A 406 -13.31 -10.98 -1.93
N ILE A 407 -12.98 -12.21 -1.52
CA ILE A 407 -11.73 -12.55 -0.86
C ILE A 407 -10.84 -13.21 -1.92
N ARG A 408 -9.74 -12.53 -2.28
CA ARG A 408 -8.69 -13.01 -3.19
C ARG A 408 -7.58 -13.63 -2.35
N LEU A 409 -7.34 -14.93 -2.48
CA LEU A 409 -6.24 -15.65 -1.84
C LEU A 409 -5.14 -15.94 -2.89
N TYR A 410 -3.90 -15.63 -2.57
CA TYR A 410 -2.75 -15.88 -3.45
C TYR A 410 -2.28 -17.34 -3.34
N GLY A 411 -1.98 -17.98 -4.48
CA GLY A 411 -1.63 -19.40 -4.51
C GLY A 411 -0.24 -19.74 -3.96
N LYS A 412 -0.11 -20.86 -3.22
CA LYS A 412 1.15 -21.38 -2.63
C LYS A 412 2.36 -21.47 -3.58
N LYS A 413 2.15 -21.46 -4.91
CA LYS A 413 3.23 -21.49 -5.91
C LYS A 413 4.16 -20.27 -5.85
N TRP A 414 3.66 -19.11 -5.40
CA TRP A 414 4.45 -17.89 -5.16
C TRP A 414 5.25 -17.92 -3.85
N TRP A 415 5.20 -19.02 -3.08
CA TRP A 415 6.00 -19.19 -1.86
C TRP A 415 7.07 -20.29 -2.00
N ASN A 416 6.82 -21.28 -2.87
CA ASN A 416 7.60 -22.52 -2.91
C ASN A 416 8.54 -22.67 -4.12
N ASN A 417 8.78 -21.62 -4.92
CA ASN A 417 9.83 -21.64 -5.96
C ASN A 417 11.25 -21.41 -5.38
N MET A 418 11.57 -22.08 -4.27
CA MET A 418 12.96 -22.44 -4.00
C MET A 418 13.42 -23.40 -5.10
N ASN A 419 14.53 -23.09 -5.77
CA ASN A 419 15.18 -24.07 -6.63
C ASN A 419 15.60 -25.28 -5.79
N ARG A 420 15.47 -26.49 -6.35
CA ARG A 420 15.83 -27.76 -5.68
C ARG A 420 17.32 -27.87 -5.29
N ASP A 421 18.15 -26.93 -5.69
CA ASP A 421 19.58 -26.85 -5.42
C ASP A 421 19.97 -25.84 -4.31
N GLY A 422 19.00 -25.10 -3.74
CA GLY A 422 19.27 -24.10 -2.72
C GLY A 422 19.84 -22.77 -3.22
N SER A 423 19.86 -22.53 -4.53
CA SER A 423 20.21 -21.21 -5.10
C SER A 423 19.12 -20.16 -4.79
N LYS A 424 19.55 -18.93 -4.47
CA LYS A 424 18.67 -17.83 -4.05
C LYS A 424 17.69 -17.43 -5.16
N ARG A 425 16.39 -17.52 -4.86
CA ARG A 425 15.29 -16.86 -5.60
C ARG A 425 14.37 -16.01 -4.69
N ILE A 426 14.79 -15.80 -3.43
CA ILE A 426 13.96 -15.24 -2.34
C ILE A 426 13.85 -13.71 -2.39
N THR A 427 14.77 -13.01 -3.04
CA THR A 427 14.75 -11.53 -3.14
C THR A 427 13.62 -11.03 -4.03
N ASP A 428 13.42 -11.67 -5.18
CA ASP A 428 12.61 -11.10 -6.25
C ASP A 428 11.12 -11.33 -5.99
N MET A 429 10.77 -12.50 -5.44
CA MET A 429 9.39 -12.88 -5.10
C MET A 429 8.75 -12.02 -3.99
N ASN A 430 9.58 -11.41 -3.12
CA ASN A 430 9.07 -10.42 -2.15
C ASN A 430 8.71 -9.09 -2.84
N SER A 431 9.41 -8.70 -3.92
CA SER A 431 9.13 -7.46 -4.64
C SER A 431 7.90 -7.53 -5.55
N GLU A 432 7.61 -8.70 -6.14
CA GLU A 432 6.40 -8.93 -6.95
C GLU A 432 5.15 -8.74 -6.08
N ARG A 433 5.08 -9.44 -4.94
CA ARG A 433 3.95 -9.32 -4.00
C ARG A 433 3.85 -7.94 -3.35
N LEU A 434 4.97 -7.28 -3.07
CA LEU A 434 4.99 -5.88 -2.63
C LEU A 434 4.35 -4.98 -3.70
N SER A 435 4.65 -5.22 -4.97
CA SER A 435 4.07 -4.50 -6.10
C SER A 435 2.56 -4.73 -6.21
N ASP A 436 2.08 -5.98 -6.16
CA ASP A 436 0.64 -6.31 -6.16
C ASP A 436 -0.16 -5.53 -5.10
N VAL A 437 0.39 -5.39 -3.90
CA VAL A 437 -0.22 -4.65 -2.78
C VAL A 437 -0.26 -3.16 -3.07
N ILE A 438 0.87 -2.58 -3.48
CA ILE A 438 0.96 -1.15 -3.84
C ILE A 438 -0.02 -0.82 -4.97
N ILE A 439 -0.06 -1.67 -5.99
CA ILE A 439 -0.94 -1.54 -7.16
C ILE A 439 -2.40 -1.59 -6.73
N SER A 440 -2.81 -2.62 -5.97
CA SER A 440 -4.18 -2.82 -5.52
C SER A 440 -4.68 -1.65 -4.66
N LEU A 441 -3.82 -1.11 -3.80
CA LEU A 441 -4.11 0.10 -3.03
C LEU A 441 -4.25 1.34 -3.91
N MET A 442 -3.29 1.60 -4.80
CA MET A 442 -3.32 2.78 -5.68
C MET A 442 -4.55 2.80 -6.59
N VAL A 443 -4.93 1.67 -7.20
CA VAL A 443 -6.11 1.62 -8.07
C VAL A 443 -7.42 1.72 -7.28
N SER A 444 -7.45 1.22 -6.03
CA SER A 444 -8.56 1.42 -5.09
C SER A 444 -8.73 2.89 -4.71
N GLU A 445 -7.68 3.54 -4.22
CA GLU A 445 -7.72 4.93 -3.75
C GLU A 445 -8.01 5.95 -4.86
N LYS A 446 -7.77 5.59 -6.13
CA LYS A 446 -8.10 6.41 -7.29
C LYS A 446 -9.43 6.01 -7.98
N ASN A 447 -10.16 5.02 -7.47
CA ASN A 447 -11.39 4.47 -8.05
C ASN A 447 -11.22 3.93 -9.49
N LEU A 448 -10.05 3.37 -9.78
CA LEU A 448 -9.69 2.75 -11.07
C LEU A 448 -9.79 1.22 -11.05
N GLY A 449 -9.91 0.62 -9.86
CA GLY A 449 -10.20 -0.80 -9.65
C GLY A 449 -11.11 -1.02 -8.43
N PRO A 450 -11.32 -2.27 -8.01
CA PRO A 450 -12.13 -2.60 -6.84
C PRO A 450 -11.61 -1.94 -5.56
N LYS A 451 -12.50 -1.38 -4.73
CA LYS A 451 -12.13 -0.88 -3.39
C LYS A 451 -11.55 -2.02 -2.55
N ILE A 452 -10.38 -1.83 -1.95
CA ILE A 452 -9.77 -2.79 -1.03
C ILE A 452 -10.27 -2.51 0.39
N TYR A 453 -10.80 -3.54 1.05
CA TYR A 453 -11.29 -3.48 2.44
C TYR A 453 -10.33 -4.09 3.46
N GLY A 454 -9.49 -5.03 3.02
CA GLY A 454 -8.51 -5.70 3.87
C GLY A 454 -7.35 -6.29 3.10
N LEU A 455 -6.15 -6.24 3.68
CA LEU A 455 -4.92 -6.84 3.15
C LEU A 455 -4.27 -7.69 4.24
N PHE A 456 -3.84 -8.90 3.89
CA PHE A 456 -3.33 -9.87 4.85
C PHE A 456 -2.31 -10.81 4.21
N ASP A 457 -1.67 -11.64 5.03
CA ASP A 457 -0.45 -12.33 4.61
C ASP A 457 -0.59 -13.45 3.57
N SER A 458 -1.82 -13.74 3.17
CA SER A 458 -2.15 -14.71 2.11
C SER A 458 -3.19 -14.19 1.10
N GLY A 459 -3.59 -12.91 1.16
CA GLY A 459 -4.71 -12.42 0.34
C GLY A 459 -5.15 -10.99 0.60
N GLN A 460 -6.29 -10.65 -0.01
CA GLN A 460 -6.98 -9.38 0.17
C GLN A 460 -8.50 -9.55 0.13
N ILE A 461 -9.22 -8.67 0.84
CA ILE A 461 -10.67 -8.49 0.75
C ILE A 461 -10.91 -7.24 -0.12
N GLN A 462 -11.70 -7.39 -1.16
CA GLN A 462 -11.99 -6.35 -2.14
C GLN A 462 -13.49 -6.28 -2.46
N GLN A 463 -13.92 -5.18 -3.08
CA GLN A 463 -15.29 -4.95 -3.50
C GLN A 463 -15.77 -6.04 -4.47
N PHE A 464 -16.95 -6.59 -4.19
CA PHE A 464 -17.72 -7.35 -5.16
C PHE A 464 -18.55 -6.39 -6.02
N TYR A 465 -18.56 -6.61 -7.33
CA TYR A 465 -19.45 -5.92 -8.25
C TYR A 465 -20.36 -6.93 -8.95
N HIS A 466 -21.63 -6.58 -9.10
CA HIS A 466 -22.49 -7.21 -10.08
C HIS A 466 -22.12 -6.65 -11.44
N VAL A 467 -21.52 -7.50 -12.27
CA VAL A 467 -20.97 -7.13 -13.58
C VAL A 467 -21.40 -8.08 -14.67
N ASP A 468 -21.63 -7.49 -15.84
CA ASP A 468 -21.61 -8.14 -17.14
C ASP A 468 -20.26 -7.88 -17.84
N LYS A 469 -19.97 -8.62 -18.90
CA LYS A 469 -18.74 -8.42 -19.68
C LYS A 469 -18.89 -7.22 -20.62
N PHE A 470 -17.82 -6.46 -20.81
CA PHE A 470 -17.74 -5.49 -21.91
C PHE A 470 -17.57 -6.23 -23.24
N ILE A 471 -18.63 -6.28 -24.06
CA ILE A 471 -18.66 -7.00 -25.34
C ILE A 471 -18.85 -6.02 -26.52
N LEU A 472 -19.05 -6.56 -27.72
CA LEU A 472 -19.10 -5.79 -28.97
C LEU A 472 -20.18 -4.70 -28.98
N THR A 473 -21.30 -4.90 -28.28
CA THR A 473 -22.37 -3.90 -28.19
C THR A 473 -21.91 -2.64 -27.45
N GLU A 474 -21.16 -2.79 -26.36
CA GLU A 474 -20.71 -1.67 -25.52
C GLU A 474 -19.59 -0.87 -26.19
N GLN A 475 -18.77 -1.52 -27.03
CA GLN A 475 -17.78 -0.84 -27.89
C GLN A 475 -18.41 0.16 -28.87
N THR A 476 -19.71 0.04 -29.18
CA THR A 476 -20.43 1.01 -30.03
C THR A 476 -21.04 2.18 -29.24
N ASN A 477 -21.03 2.15 -27.91
CA ASN A 477 -21.65 3.17 -27.05
C ASN A 477 -20.67 4.32 -26.76
N PRO A 478 -20.89 5.55 -27.27
CA PRO A 478 -19.93 6.64 -27.11
C PRO A 478 -19.70 7.07 -25.66
N LYS A 479 -20.65 6.84 -24.73
CA LYS A 479 -20.46 7.11 -23.30
C LYS A 479 -19.41 6.17 -22.72
N LEU A 480 -19.57 4.87 -22.97
CA LEU A 480 -18.68 3.82 -22.44
C LEU A 480 -17.29 3.89 -23.09
N VAL A 481 -17.19 4.15 -24.40
CA VAL A 481 -15.91 4.36 -25.08
C VAL A 481 -15.15 5.55 -24.49
N LYS A 482 -15.84 6.68 -24.25
CA LYS A 482 -15.22 7.84 -23.59
C LYS A 482 -14.77 7.51 -22.17
N GLU A 483 -15.60 6.82 -21.39
CA GLU A 483 -15.27 6.40 -20.03
C GLU A 483 -14.05 5.47 -19.99
N LEU A 484 -13.96 4.52 -20.94
CA LEU A 484 -12.83 3.60 -21.05
C LEU A 484 -11.51 4.36 -21.28
N PHE A 485 -11.49 5.30 -22.24
CA PHE A 485 -10.29 6.09 -22.50
C PHE A 485 -9.97 7.11 -21.40
N ARG A 486 -10.98 7.58 -20.65
CA ARG A 486 -10.76 8.36 -19.42
C ARG A 486 -10.05 7.52 -18.38
N LYS A 487 -10.53 6.30 -18.11
CA LYS A 487 -9.88 5.38 -17.15
C LYS A 487 -8.47 5.01 -17.59
N LEU A 488 -8.25 4.72 -18.88
CA LEU A 488 -6.90 4.45 -19.41
C LEU A 488 -5.95 5.66 -19.28
N ALA A 489 -6.42 6.87 -19.57
CA ALA A 489 -5.64 8.10 -19.36
C ALA A 489 -5.33 8.33 -17.87
N GLN A 490 -6.28 8.05 -16.97
CA GLN A 490 -6.08 8.12 -15.52
C GLN A 490 -5.07 7.07 -15.02
N ILE A 491 -5.10 5.82 -15.54
CA ILE A 491 -4.12 4.77 -15.25
C ILE A 491 -2.72 5.23 -15.70
N HIS A 492 -2.57 5.69 -16.94
CA HIS A 492 -1.31 6.21 -17.47
C HIS A 492 -0.77 7.44 -16.71
N ALA A 493 -1.64 8.15 -16.00
CA ALA A 493 -1.28 9.30 -15.16
C ALA A 493 -0.94 8.94 -13.69
N LEU A 494 -0.99 7.67 -13.29
CA LEU A 494 -0.69 7.28 -11.91
C LEU A 494 0.80 7.46 -11.54
N GLU A 495 1.04 8.05 -10.37
CA GLU A 495 2.35 8.13 -9.71
C GLU A 495 2.54 6.95 -8.72
N VAL A 496 2.49 5.72 -9.21
CA VAL A 496 2.68 4.51 -8.37
C VAL A 496 4.14 4.42 -7.88
N PRO A 497 4.46 4.19 -6.59
CA PRO A 497 5.83 4.19 -6.06
C PRO A 497 6.64 2.91 -6.38
N LEU A 498 6.65 2.52 -7.66
CA LEU A 498 7.38 1.38 -8.23
C LEU A 498 8.53 1.85 -9.14
N PRO A 499 9.48 0.96 -9.52
CA PRO A 499 10.53 1.25 -10.51
C PRO A 499 9.96 1.88 -11.79
N LYS A 500 10.51 3.01 -12.22
CA LYS A 500 10.03 3.80 -13.38
C LYS A 500 10.69 3.35 -14.69
N SER A 501 10.94 2.07 -14.85
CA SER A 501 11.69 1.51 -15.98
C SER A 501 10.86 0.46 -16.71
N GLU A 502 10.99 0.41 -18.03
CA GLU A 502 10.41 -0.66 -18.85
C GLU A 502 10.92 -2.04 -18.35
N ILE A 503 9.98 -2.97 -18.11
CA ILE A 503 10.26 -4.32 -17.59
C ILE A 503 9.89 -5.46 -18.54
N ILE A 504 8.88 -5.31 -19.40
CA ILE A 504 8.29 -6.40 -20.20
C ILE A 504 9.34 -7.06 -21.09
N VAL A 505 10.19 -6.26 -21.75
CA VAL A 505 11.26 -6.81 -22.59
C VAL A 505 12.31 -7.57 -21.76
N LYS A 506 12.60 -7.11 -20.53
CA LYS A 506 13.52 -7.81 -19.62
C LYS A 506 12.92 -9.13 -19.13
N GLU A 507 11.62 -9.15 -18.83
CA GLU A 507 10.88 -10.36 -18.44
C GLU A 507 10.84 -11.38 -19.57
N ILE A 508 10.60 -10.95 -20.82
CA ILE A 508 10.70 -11.82 -22.00
C ILE A 508 12.12 -12.39 -22.14
N GLU A 509 13.16 -11.56 -22.01
CA GLU A 509 14.56 -12.02 -22.04
C GLU A 509 14.90 -13.00 -20.90
N LEU A 510 14.31 -12.82 -19.71
CA LEU A 510 14.49 -13.70 -18.56
C LEU A 510 13.78 -15.03 -18.75
N HIS A 511 12.48 -15.01 -19.10
CA HIS A 511 11.68 -16.20 -19.34
C HIS A 511 12.21 -17.04 -20.51
N TYR A 512 12.72 -16.40 -21.57
CA TYR A 512 13.40 -17.12 -22.64
C TYR A 512 14.61 -17.91 -22.12
N LYS A 513 15.47 -17.29 -21.30
CA LYS A 513 16.64 -17.96 -20.71
C LYS A 513 16.22 -19.12 -19.82
N GLU A 514 15.32 -18.88 -18.87
CA GLU A 514 14.81 -19.93 -17.97
C GLU A 514 14.14 -21.09 -18.71
N ALA A 515 13.46 -20.82 -19.82
CA ALA A 515 12.88 -21.86 -20.65
C ALA A 515 13.96 -22.62 -21.43
N SER A 516 14.96 -21.93 -21.98
CA SER A 516 16.09 -22.54 -22.72
C SER A 516 16.97 -23.45 -21.85
N GLU A 517 17.07 -23.15 -20.54
CA GLU A 517 17.77 -23.99 -19.57
C GLU A 517 16.98 -25.26 -19.18
N ARG A 518 15.65 -25.26 -19.40
CA ARG A 518 14.74 -26.32 -18.95
C ARG A 518 14.21 -27.20 -20.08
N PHE A 519 14.20 -26.70 -21.32
CA PHE A 519 13.57 -27.35 -22.46
C PHE A 519 14.39 -27.17 -23.74
N SER A 520 14.43 -28.21 -24.57
CA SER A 520 14.83 -28.05 -25.97
C SER A 520 13.69 -27.38 -26.74
N PHE A 521 13.92 -26.15 -27.24
CA PHE A 521 12.94 -25.48 -28.08
C PHE A 521 12.71 -26.22 -29.40
N GLU A 522 13.75 -26.82 -29.99
CA GLU A 522 13.64 -27.63 -31.21
C GLU A 522 12.68 -28.82 -31.01
N GLU A 523 12.84 -29.57 -29.92
CA GLU A 523 11.92 -30.67 -29.57
C GLU A 523 10.49 -30.19 -29.31
N LEU A 524 10.31 -29.02 -28.69
CA LEU A 524 8.99 -28.41 -28.50
C LEU A 524 8.36 -28.00 -29.83
N PHE A 525 9.12 -27.36 -30.72
CA PHE A 525 8.62 -26.91 -32.01
C PHE A 525 8.30 -28.08 -32.94
N ASP A 526 9.07 -29.17 -32.89
CA ASP A 526 8.71 -30.43 -33.56
C ASP A 526 7.44 -31.05 -32.96
N LYS A 527 7.39 -31.22 -31.65
CA LYS A 527 6.26 -31.84 -30.93
C LYS A 527 4.92 -31.12 -31.16
N TYR A 528 4.95 -29.79 -31.27
CA TYR A 528 3.76 -28.96 -31.47
C TYR A 528 3.60 -28.43 -32.91
N ASN A 529 4.43 -28.91 -33.86
CA ASN A 529 4.40 -28.57 -35.29
C ASN A 529 4.47 -27.05 -35.56
N CYS A 530 5.34 -26.36 -34.84
CA CYS A 530 5.49 -24.90 -34.85
C CYS A 530 6.47 -24.42 -35.94
N GLU A 531 6.19 -24.70 -37.21
CA GLU A 531 7.09 -24.43 -38.35
C GLU A 531 7.61 -22.98 -38.41
N THR A 532 6.79 -21.97 -38.08
CA THR A 532 7.22 -20.56 -38.03
C THR A 532 8.33 -20.31 -37.01
N PHE A 533 8.30 -21.00 -35.87
CA PHE A 533 9.34 -20.90 -34.83
C PHE A 533 10.58 -21.76 -35.13
N LYS A 534 10.49 -22.73 -36.05
CA LYS A 534 11.66 -23.43 -36.60
C LYS A 534 12.40 -22.58 -37.65
N ALA A 535 11.65 -21.74 -38.38
CA ALA A 535 12.20 -20.92 -39.45
C ALA A 535 12.95 -19.66 -38.97
N ASN A 536 12.81 -19.27 -37.70
CA ASN A 536 13.37 -18.03 -37.13
C ASN A 536 14.05 -18.31 -35.78
N ASP A 537 15.15 -17.62 -35.49
CA ASP A 537 15.78 -17.70 -34.17
C ASP A 537 15.02 -16.82 -33.16
N LEU A 538 14.35 -17.46 -32.20
CA LEU A 538 13.53 -16.79 -31.20
C LEU A 538 14.33 -15.77 -30.35
N TRP A 539 15.63 -15.97 -30.13
CA TRP A 539 16.44 -14.96 -29.44
C TRP A 539 16.64 -13.71 -30.29
N SER A 540 16.97 -13.88 -31.58
CA SER A 540 17.09 -12.79 -32.54
C SER A 540 15.78 -12.00 -32.71
N GLU A 541 14.62 -12.67 -32.70
CA GLU A 541 13.30 -12.00 -32.70
C GLU A 541 13.10 -11.14 -31.44
N ILE A 542 13.42 -11.67 -30.25
CA ILE A 542 13.37 -10.90 -28.99
C ILE A 542 14.29 -9.68 -29.03
N GLN A 543 15.53 -9.83 -29.54
CA GLN A 543 16.46 -8.72 -29.70
C GLN A 543 15.99 -7.70 -30.76
N TRP A 544 15.32 -8.15 -31.82
CA TRP A 544 14.72 -7.29 -32.84
C TRP A 544 13.57 -6.46 -32.25
N LEU A 545 12.64 -7.09 -31.53
CA LEU A 545 11.53 -6.44 -30.82
C LEU A 545 12.04 -5.38 -29.84
N LYS A 546 13.02 -5.74 -29.00
CA LYS A 546 13.71 -4.82 -28.08
C LYS A 546 14.27 -3.59 -28.78
N ASN A 547 14.94 -3.79 -29.92
CA ASN A 547 15.51 -2.70 -30.71
C ASN A 547 14.44 -1.80 -31.36
N ILE A 548 13.27 -2.33 -31.73
CA ILE A 548 12.15 -1.53 -32.24
C ILE A 548 11.51 -0.72 -31.12
N ILE A 549 11.20 -1.34 -29.98
CA ILE A 549 10.62 -0.68 -28.80
C ILE A 549 11.48 0.52 -28.38
N ILE A 550 12.81 0.35 -28.26
CA ILE A 550 13.74 1.44 -27.94
C ILE A 550 13.71 2.57 -28.99
N LYS A 551 13.65 2.24 -30.28
CA LYS A 551 13.59 3.24 -31.37
C LYS A 551 12.28 4.01 -31.43
N THR A 552 11.20 3.44 -30.90
CA THR A 552 9.87 4.06 -30.86
C THR A 552 9.87 5.33 -30.01
N LYS A 553 10.71 5.38 -28.96
CA LYS A 553 10.73 6.43 -27.93
C LYS A 553 9.34 6.68 -27.31
N SER A 554 8.56 5.61 -27.12
CA SER A 554 7.28 5.69 -26.41
C SER A 554 7.53 6.23 -24.99
N PRO A 555 6.73 7.19 -24.50
CA PRO A 555 6.81 7.62 -23.11
C PRO A 555 6.55 6.46 -22.14
N ILE A 556 7.39 6.39 -21.11
CA ILE A 556 7.16 5.48 -19.99
C ILE A 556 6.04 6.06 -19.11
N VAL A 557 4.97 5.30 -18.94
CA VAL A 557 3.81 5.60 -18.08
C VAL A 557 3.56 4.42 -17.15
N TYR A 558 2.67 4.56 -16.17
CA TYR A 558 2.14 3.40 -15.47
C TYR A 558 1.09 2.71 -16.36
N SER A 559 1.32 1.46 -16.76
CA SER A 559 0.50 0.72 -17.71
C SER A 559 -0.14 -0.51 -17.08
N HIS A 560 -1.31 -0.90 -17.61
CA HIS A 560 -2.02 -2.10 -17.18
C HIS A 560 -1.33 -3.37 -17.66
N ASN A 561 -0.75 -3.32 -18.87
CA ASN A 561 -0.06 -4.36 -19.63
C ASN A 561 -0.91 -5.57 -20.07
N ASP A 562 -2.10 -5.75 -19.49
CA ASP A 562 -3.14 -6.68 -19.96
C ASP A 562 -4.51 -5.99 -20.19
N PHE A 563 -4.53 -4.83 -20.87
CA PHE A 563 -5.75 -4.01 -21.05
C PHE A 563 -6.75 -4.57 -22.10
N LYS A 564 -7.09 -5.87 -22.00
CA LYS A 564 -7.99 -6.61 -22.90
C LYS A 564 -9.45 -6.51 -22.48
N CYS A 565 -10.38 -6.77 -23.40
CA CYS A 565 -11.81 -6.62 -23.13
C CYS A 565 -12.36 -7.52 -22.00
N TYR A 566 -11.73 -8.67 -21.71
CA TYR A 566 -12.15 -9.51 -20.57
C TYR A 566 -11.77 -8.92 -19.19
N ASN A 567 -10.87 -7.95 -19.13
CA ASN A 567 -10.49 -7.20 -17.93
C ASN A 567 -11.30 -5.90 -17.75
N ILE A 568 -12.17 -5.59 -18.72
CA ILE A 568 -13.10 -4.46 -18.67
C ILE A 568 -14.49 -5.01 -18.33
N MET A 569 -15.03 -4.63 -17.18
CA MET A 569 -16.32 -5.10 -16.69
C MET A 569 -17.36 -3.99 -16.76
N LEU A 570 -18.57 -4.31 -17.24
CA LEU A 570 -19.71 -3.41 -17.24
C LEU A 570 -20.48 -3.59 -15.92
N LEU A 571 -20.65 -2.51 -15.16
CA LEU A 571 -21.42 -2.51 -13.92
C LEU A 571 -22.93 -2.56 -14.21
N ASN A 572 -23.66 -3.46 -13.54
CA ASN A 572 -25.11 -3.60 -13.68
C ASN A 572 -25.89 -2.40 -13.12
N LYS A 573 -25.22 -1.53 -12.36
CA LYS A 573 -25.72 -0.25 -11.83
C LYS A 573 -24.59 0.76 -11.90
N GLU A 574 -24.87 1.99 -12.31
CA GLU A 574 -23.87 3.08 -12.25
C GLU A 574 -23.40 3.31 -10.80
N THR A 575 -22.12 3.67 -10.63
CA THR A 575 -21.60 4.14 -9.34
C THR A 575 -22.21 5.51 -8.98
N ASP A 576 -22.03 5.94 -7.74
CA ASP A 576 -22.44 7.30 -7.32
C ASP A 576 -21.65 8.41 -8.05
N SER A 577 -20.53 8.08 -8.71
CA SER A 577 -19.79 8.98 -9.61
C SER A 577 -20.30 8.99 -11.06
N GLY A 578 -21.28 8.13 -11.40
CA GLY A 578 -21.82 7.96 -12.75
C GLY A 578 -21.01 7.02 -13.66
N ASP A 579 -19.99 6.35 -13.13
CA ASP A 579 -19.15 5.38 -13.85
C ASP A 579 -19.93 4.07 -14.06
N GLN A 580 -19.76 3.47 -15.22
CA GLN A 580 -20.34 2.18 -15.61
C GLN A 580 -19.30 1.10 -15.90
N LEU A 581 -18.00 1.44 -15.93
CA LEU A 581 -16.92 0.50 -16.19
C LEU A 581 -16.02 0.35 -14.96
N VAL A 582 -15.61 -0.88 -14.67
CA VAL A 582 -14.49 -1.16 -13.76
C VAL A 582 -13.41 -1.95 -14.49
N ILE A 583 -12.16 -1.53 -14.30
CA ILE A 583 -10.98 -2.21 -14.83
C ILE A 583 -10.47 -3.17 -13.75
N CYS A 584 -10.15 -4.40 -14.16
CA CYS A 584 -9.80 -5.50 -13.27
C CYS A 584 -8.49 -6.16 -13.71
N ASP A 585 -7.87 -6.88 -12.76
CA ASP A 585 -6.69 -7.74 -12.98
C ASP A 585 -5.39 -7.00 -13.41
N TYR A 586 -4.99 -6.03 -12.58
CA TYR A 586 -3.72 -5.30 -12.66
C TYR A 586 -2.47 -6.17 -12.31
N GLU A 587 -2.53 -7.50 -12.43
CA GLU A 587 -1.47 -8.44 -12.01
C GLU A 587 -0.16 -8.30 -12.81
N TYR A 588 -0.24 -7.73 -14.02
CA TYR A 588 0.92 -7.46 -14.88
C TYR A 588 1.30 -5.97 -14.93
N SER A 589 0.64 -5.12 -14.13
CA SER A 589 0.76 -3.67 -14.25
C SER A 589 2.07 -3.13 -13.70
N SER A 590 2.69 -2.21 -14.42
CA SER A 590 4.03 -1.69 -14.10
C SER A 590 4.32 -0.41 -14.87
N TYR A 591 5.48 0.22 -14.66
CA TYR A 591 5.92 1.26 -15.58
C TYR A 591 6.41 0.66 -16.90
N GLY A 592 5.76 1.04 -17.99
CA GLY A 592 5.99 0.50 -19.31
C GLY A 592 5.77 1.54 -20.40
N ASN A 593 6.01 1.16 -21.64
CA ASN A 593 5.66 1.99 -22.78
C ASN A 593 4.14 1.96 -22.97
N ARG A 594 3.47 3.12 -22.92
CA ARG A 594 2.00 3.22 -23.10
C ARG A 594 1.48 2.57 -24.38
N GLY A 595 2.34 2.38 -25.38
CA GLY A 595 2.03 1.66 -26.61
C GLY A 595 1.52 0.24 -26.38
N MET A 596 1.88 -0.41 -25.26
CA MET A 596 1.42 -1.76 -24.90
C MET A 596 -0.11 -1.80 -24.70
N ASP A 597 -0.65 -0.95 -23.82
CA ASP A 597 -2.10 -0.89 -23.57
C ASP A 597 -2.86 -0.34 -24.77
N LEU A 598 -2.31 0.68 -25.44
CA LEU A 598 -2.92 1.26 -26.65
C LEU A 598 -2.96 0.25 -27.82
N GLY A 599 -1.91 -0.55 -27.98
CA GLY A 599 -1.87 -1.67 -28.93
C GLY A 599 -2.91 -2.71 -28.58
N THR A 600 -2.91 -3.19 -27.34
CA THR A 600 -3.81 -4.22 -26.82
C THR A 600 -5.29 -3.87 -27.04
N ILE A 601 -5.71 -2.65 -26.71
CA ILE A 601 -7.13 -2.25 -26.88
C ILE A 601 -7.51 -2.02 -28.34
N ILE A 602 -6.57 -1.59 -29.19
CA ILE A 602 -6.78 -1.50 -30.64
C ILE A 602 -6.85 -2.90 -31.26
N GLU A 603 -6.10 -3.88 -30.73
CA GLU A 603 -6.13 -5.26 -31.19
C GLU A 603 -7.49 -5.91 -30.94
N GLU A 604 -8.00 -5.81 -29.71
CA GLU A 604 -9.27 -6.41 -29.28
C GLU A 604 -10.51 -5.68 -29.86
N TRP A 605 -10.33 -4.49 -30.46
CA TRP A 605 -11.45 -3.69 -30.94
C TRP A 605 -12.19 -4.34 -32.11
N GLY A 606 -13.52 -4.44 -32.00
CA GLY A 606 -14.37 -5.14 -32.97
C GLY A 606 -14.27 -6.66 -32.93
N ARG A 607 -13.63 -7.26 -31.91
CA ARG A 607 -13.52 -8.72 -31.73
C ARG A 607 -14.39 -9.25 -30.58
N GLU A 608 -14.86 -10.50 -30.70
CA GLU A 608 -15.45 -11.22 -29.58
C GLU A 608 -14.35 -11.72 -28.63
N SER A 609 -14.50 -11.44 -27.34
CA SER A 609 -13.46 -11.69 -26.34
C SER A 609 -13.04 -13.16 -26.26
N GLY A 610 -11.73 -13.41 -26.39
CA GLY A 610 -11.13 -14.75 -26.27
C GLY A 610 -10.96 -15.52 -27.58
N HIS A 611 -11.33 -14.96 -28.73
CA HIS A 611 -11.15 -15.58 -30.04
C HIS A 611 -9.92 -15.05 -30.80
N ILE A 612 -8.73 -15.57 -30.47
CA ILE A 612 -7.57 -15.49 -31.37
C ILE A 612 -7.76 -16.54 -32.48
N THR A 613 -8.23 -16.13 -33.66
CA THR A 613 -8.14 -16.97 -34.86
C THR A 613 -7.13 -16.36 -35.84
N HIS A 614 -6.26 -17.20 -36.41
CA HIS A 614 -5.08 -16.78 -37.20
C HIS A 614 -5.37 -16.06 -38.53
N ASP A 615 -6.63 -15.73 -38.83
CA ASP A 615 -7.09 -15.33 -40.17
C ASP A 615 -7.87 -13.99 -40.14
N GLN A 616 -7.63 -13.17 -39.11
CA GLN A 616 -8.37 -11.92 -38.88
C GLN A 616 -7.60 -10.66 -39.29
N THR A 617 -8.31 -9.73 -39.92
CA THR A 617 -7.79 -8.40 -40.28
C THR A 617 -7.62 -7.51 -39.05
N PHE A 618 -6.48 -6.82 -38.95
CA PHE A 618 -6.26 -5.77 -37.94
C PHE A 618 -7.31 -4.66 -38.01
N THR A 619 -7.60 -4.04 -36.86
CA THR A 619 -8.45 -2.86 -36.72
C THR A 619 -8.02 -1.75 -37.70
N PRO A 620 -8.93 -1.23 -38.55
CA PRO A 620 -8.56 -0.23 -39.55
C PRO A 620 -7.96 1.03 -38.93
N ASP A 621 -6.92 1.60 -39.59
CA ASP A 621 -6.26 2.84 -39.15
C ASP A 621 -7.22 4.00 -38.87
N SER A 622 -8.34 4.08 -39.59
CA SER A 622 -9.39 5.09 -39.36
C SER A 622 -10.09 4.92 -38.00
N VAL A 623 -10.35 3.67 -37.59
CA VAL A 623 -10.96 3.34 -36.29
C VAL A 623 -9.92 3.52 -35.18
N ALA A 624 -8.70 3.00 -35.37
CA ALA A 624 -7.59 3.19 -34.42
C ALA A 624 -7.32 4.68 -34.13
N LYS A 625 -7.31 5.55 -35.16
CA LYS A 625 -7.17 6.99 -34.98
C LYS A 625 -8.34 7.64 -34.22
N GLN A 626 -9.57 7.16 -34.39
CA GLN A 626 -10.73 7.65 -33.62
C GLN A 626 -10.61 7.27 -32.13
N LEU A 627 -10.20 6.04 -31.82
CA LEU A 627 -9.97 5.56 -30.45
C LEU A 627 -8.85 6.37 -29.77
N LEU A 628 -7.71 6.55 -30.44
CA LEU A 628 -6.62 7.37 -29.93
C LEU A 628 -7.00 8.85 -29.77
N GLN A 629 -7.95 9.37 -30.55
CA GLN A 629 -8.45 10.73 -30.35
C GLN A 629 -9.21 10.89 -29.01
N HIS A 630 -9.93 9.85 -28.56
CA HIS A 630 -10.50 9.84 -27.20
C HIS A 630 -9.39 9.87 -26.14
N TYR A 631 -8.35 9.04 -26.30
CA TYR A 631 -7.20 9.04 -25.38
C TYR A 631 -6.51 10.42 -25.31
N ILE A 632 -6.31 11.09 -26.45
CA ILE A 632 -5.75 12.46 -26.50
C ILE A 632 -6.65 13.44 -25.72
N CYS A 633 -7.96 13.45 -25.98
CA CYS A 633 -8.89 14.36 -25.34
C CYS A 633 -8.91 14.22 -23.81
N GLU A 634 -8.83 12.99 -23.28
CA GLU A 634 -8.82 12.76 -21.84
C GLU A 634 -7.45 13.11 -21.21
N ASN A 635 -6.33 12.91 -21.92
CA ASN A 635 -5.02 13.41 -21.48
C ASN A 635 -4.94 14.94 -21.48
N GLU A 636 -5.58 15.63 -22.42
CA GLU A 636 -5.69 17.11 -22.40
C GLU A 636 -6.51 17.64 -21.23
N MET A 637 -7.40 16.84 -20.63
CA MET A 637 -8.09 17.19 -19.38
C MET A 637 -7.18 17.03 -18.15
N ILE A 638 -6.25 16.06 -18.17
CA ILE A 638 -5.32 15.78 -17.06
C ILE A 638 -4.13 16.77 -17.09
N TYR A 639 -3.49 16.92 -18.25
CA TYR A 639 -2.24 17.66 -18.41
C TYR A 639 -2.40 19.02 -19.12
N GLY A 640 -3.63 19.38 -19.51
CA GLY A 640 -3.94 20.63 -20.19
C GLY A 640 -3.90 20.53 -21.72
N LYS A 641 -4.57 21.49 -22.38
CA LYS A 641 -4.84 21.52 -23.84
C LYS A 641 -3.62 21.54 -24.77
N ASN A 642 -2.42 21.73 -24.24
CA ASN A 642 -1.19 21.70 -25.04
C ASN A 642 -0.51 20.32 -25.03
N TRP A 643 -1.06 19.33 -24.31
CA TRP A 643 -0.47 17.99 -24.21
C TRP A 643 -0.26 17.33 -25.59
N SER A 644 -1.22 17.47 -26.50
CA SER A 644 -1.15 16.97 -27.88
C SER A 644 -0.22 17.74 -28.82
N GLN A 645 0.23 18.95 -28.42
CA GLN A 645 1.17 19.76 -29.19
C GLN A 645 2.62 19.26 -29.04
N ASN A 646 2.91 18.46 -28.01
CA ASN A 646 4.16 17.73 -27.91
C ASN A 646 4.19 16.66 -29.01
N GLU A 647 5.25 16.65 -29.84
CA GLU A 647 5.40 15.69 -30.94
C GLU A 647 5.30 14.23 -30.46
N ASN A 648 5.81 13.95 -29.26
CA ASN A 648 5.70 12.63 -28.62
C ASN A 648 4.25 12.21 -28.36
N ASN A 649 3.30 13.15 -28.26
CA ASN A 649 1.88 12.88 -27.99
C ASN A 649 0.99 13.02 -29.23
N SER A 650 1.59 13.26 -30.40
CA SER A 650 0.85 13.39 -31.66
C SER A 650 0.12 12.10 -32.04
N ILE A 651 -1.03 12.23 -32.72
CA ILE A 651 -1.84 11.09 -33.18
C ILE A 651 -1.04 10.07 -34.00
N ASP A 652 -0.11 10.54 -34.85
CA ASP A 652 0.73 9.65 -35.66
C ASP A 652 1.85 8.99 -34.85
N GLN A 653 2.33 9.60 -33.76
CA GLN A 653 3.23 8.95 -32.82
C GLN A 653 2.50 7.88 -31.99
N LEU A 654 1.30 8.18 -31.47
CA LEU A 654 0.47 7.20 -30.77
C LEU A 654 0.11 6.00 -31.66
N MET A 655 -0.19 6.24 -32.95
CA MET A 655 -0.40 5.16 -33.93
C MET A 655 0.86 4.31 -34.17
N ARG A 656 2.06 4.91 -34.20
CA ARG A 656 3.32 4.16 -34.29
C ARG A 656 3.56 3.31 -33.05
N GLU A 657 3.33 3.89 -31.87
CA GLU A 657 3.47 3.20 -30.58
C GLU A 657 2.54 1.98 -30.50
N ALA A 658 1.24 2.16 -30.72
CA ALA A 658 0.27 1.07 -30.68
C ALA A 658 0.61 -0.05 -31.66
N LYS A 659 0.97 0.29 -32.91
CA LYS A 659 1.28 -0.71 -33.95
C LYS A 659 2.51 -1.57 -33.68
N ILE A 660 3.43 -1.13 -32.82
CA ILE A 660 4.64 -1.88 -32.50
C ILE A 660 4.37 -3.01 -31.49
N TYR A 661 3.30 -2.90 -30.70
CA TYR A 661 2.83 -3.96 -29.80
C TYR A 661 1.75 -4.86 -30.45
N LEU A 662 1.47 -4.66 -31.75
CA LEU A 662 0.64 -5.54 -32.59
C LEU A 662 1.47 -6.54 -33.42
N ILE A 663 2.79 -6.55 -33.25
CA ILE A 663 3.76 -7.39 -33.98
C ILE A 663 4.48 -8.29 -32.98
#